data_AF-A0A6C2UKN5-F1
#
_entry.id   AF-A0A6C2UKN5-F1
#
_cell.length_a   1.000
_cell.length_b   1.000
_cell.length_c   1.000
_cell.angle_alpha   90.00
_cell.angle_beta   90.00
_cell.angle_gamma   90.00
#
_symmetry.space_group_name_H-M   'P 1'
#
loop_
_entity.id
_entity.type
_entity.pdbx_description
1 polymer ?
#
loop_
_entity_poly.entity_id
_entity_poly.type
_entity_poly.pdbx_seq_one_letter_code
_entity_poly.pdbx_strand_id
1 'polypeptide(L)'
;MSSWTNLSGSAASISTATSDGARCLSIGAGGVIRQDLSHVLTGGETLTLRYDSYRGGASYTRTIKLVAKNGETYTTLCERTDTVGDGTWPTAALDYVVEPAHVGSELAIEITGVAGYCWLDHFRMYSSPPDSPRIVGYLPHYRSLIPDQLDSLTHVIAFNVIPDPLTGTFKVFSEVGGVTTYESATGAAGLTSTDIEQIVAACASRGVKASVCIGGGDIYAEFQGLAINGMIDTFAAYVRDMALAYGLDGIDIDWEHPNTSEDPDRAEQLFAALEQELSPHGIELTAAWTGYAGATYALEAVRRCRPYTDAVYVMSYGNTLSSFQERFDLYAQSESAGGQGYSATKVCPGVPFFGRSADRSVVKPYAQIVALSGGSIDPALDVYNFEGKDLLYVGQNTMQSINGFSADAGCGMMIWEVGQDVEFSHTNSLLGALSWAIDPSPSVAGLGYAEVWGMDDNRQFQFSTNGTSLGATFDTNHNGIAQINDDGTFIFAPNSGNGNDTILLSTPIVLTNGATSKVKLSYDLSSVDFSVDPSTQTILDVILMDSVSSDSVTIRLLDVDTSDTLRGQVYLREEGTPPNLFLGNQTAQPVLSTNVSTVISVELDYSAGGYAWDINGATGSGAVDLAGLGIDRFDSIKIVYNNWSNSTDKAVFDHLMVETFMTQPESIYIVEYQMNDVATTALSSVDQTGNDPGSFPALTGIDAATDGLGNVLFRDVTASKGPTMSLADVYSNGVYTIDLYISEWDQTAENHGNLIRASVQSSLTDGESMMIGLGVDSNYNGMVVSSWVAPGTYVSGSTINEIPYQSNGTGIVMRLQFDLDDGSYRASWKWDTDASFTQYDSGASMNLVNYNQFKLNINTAGSWPADQSMSIGYMTLNQEPQITVESGYSLWLDNYPGLGAATNLTDNADGDALDNLAEYALGGNPVDAADVGVASVSAIMEEGGVNYLEYVHPVRYDADIRGLTYYLESDEDLVNAPGWVGVVYEVIGTNFNFGAAGFNSVTNRISIDAKVQQFLRLRVGAAGL
;
A
#
# COMPACT_ATOMS: atom_id res chain seq x y z
N MET A 1 43.37 -3.19 21.01
CA MET A 1 44.56 -2.70 20.29
C MET A 1 44.89 -3.52 19.05
N SER A 2 44.51 -4.80 18.95
CA SER A 2 44.81 -5.62 17.76
C SER A 2 44.17 -5.13 16.45
N SER A 3 43.22 -4.18 16.50
CA SER A 3 42.54 -3.60 15.33
C SER A 3 42.86 -2.12 15.04
N TRP A 4 43.65 -1.44 15.86
CA TRP A 4 43.99 -0.02 15.66
C TRP A 4 45.37 0.13 15.05
N THR A 5 45.45 0.81 13.91
CA THR A 5 46.68 1.13 13.18
C THR A 5 47.21 2.49 13.64
N ASN A 6 48.48 2.56 14.03
CA ASN A 6 49.16 3.82 14.33
C ASN A 6 49.73 4.44 13.04
N LEU A 7 49.23 5.61 12.67
CA LEU A 7 49.62 6.31 11.44
C LEU A 7 50.79 7.28 11.67
N SER A 8 50.84 7.97 12.83
CA SER A 8 51.95 8.87 13.19
C SER A 8 51.92 9.28 14.68
N GLY A 9 53.03 9.83 15.20
CA GLY A 9 53.09 10.47 16.52
C GLY A 9 53.26 9.57 17.74
N SER A 10 53.05 10.14 18.94
CA SER A 10 53.22 9.42 20.23
C SER A 10 52.16 8.32 20.39
N ALA A 11 52.59 7.11 20.76
CA ALA A 11 51.76 5.90 20.75
C ALA A 11 50.49 6.00 21.60
N ALA A 12 49.38 5.47 21.07
CA ALA A 12 48.15 5.26 21.84
C ALA A 12 48.30 4.08 22.80
N SER A 13 47.76 4.18 24.01
CA SER A 13 47.80 3.12 25.02
C SER A 13 46.41 2.84 25.60
N ILE A 14 46.12 1.59 25.95
CA ILE A 14 44.87 1.20 26.62
C ILE A 14 45.18 0.99 28.10
N SER A 15 44.47 1.71 28.96
CA SER A 15 44.54 1.55 30.41
C SER A 15 43.19 1.17 31.00
N THR A 16 43.16 0.77 32.27
CA THR A 16 41.90 0.58 33.01
C THR A 16 41.26 1.95 33.28
N ALA A 17 39.98 2.11 32.94
CA ALA A 17 39.26 3.36 33.19
C ALA A 17 38.77 3.44 34.65
N THR A 18 38.40 4.64 35.10
CA THR A 18 37.77 4.89 36.42
C THR A 18 36.30 5.33 36.32
N SER A 19 35.78 5.43 35.10
CA SER A 19 34.36 5.59 34.70
C SER A 19 33.75 4.20 34.41
N ASP A 20 32.43 4.12 34.20
CA ASP A 20 31.63 2.89 34.10
C ASP A 20 32.06 1.88 33.01
N GLY A 21 33.11 2.15 32.22
CA GLY A 21 33.75 1.23 31.27
C GLY A 21 34.98 0.50 31.81
N ALA A 22 35.22 -0.74 31.37
CA ALA A 22 36.36 -1.55 31.85
C ALA A 22 37.75 -1.09 31.32
N ARG A 23 37.82 -0.27 30.27
CA ARG A 23 39.06 0.15 29.58
C ARG A 23 38.91 1.53 28.93
N CYS A 24 39.97 2.35 28.98
CA CYS A 24 40.05 3.62 28.26
C CYS A 24 41.22 3.62 27.26
N LEU A 25 41.01 4.25 26.12
CA LEU A 25 42.00 4.58 25.11
C LEU A 25 42.65 5.92 25.46
N SER A 26 43.97 5.97 25.49
CA SER A 26 44.75 7.21 25.63
C SER A 26 45.56 7.46 24.37
N ILE A 27 45.57 8.70 23.88
CA ILE A 27 46.40 9.11 22.73
C ILE A 27 47.15 10.40 23.07
N GLY A 28 48.45 10.42 22.73
CA GLY A 28 49.32 11.56 23.01
C GLY A 28 49.31 12.63 21.91
N ALA A 29 49.91 13.79 22.21
CA ALA A 29 49.99 14.91 21.28
C ALA A 29 50.69 14.51 19.97
N GLY A 30 50.07 14.89 18.85
CA GLY A 30 50.48 14.55 17.49
C GLY A 30 50.24 13.09 17.08
N GLY A 31 49.65 12.26 17.97
CA GLY A 31 49.31 10.87 17.68
C GLY A 31 48.10 10.79 16.74
N VAL A 32 48.20 9.93 15.71
CA VAL A 32 47.09 9.62 14.79
C VAL A 32 46.92 8.11 14.75
N ILE A 33 45.72 7.63 15.09
CA ILE A 33 45.37 6.22 14.99
C ILE A 33 44.10 6.05 14.14
N ARG A 34 43.97 4.90 13.49
CA ARG A 34 42.78 4.55 12.71
C ARG A 34 42.37 3.11 12.96
N GLN A 35 41.08 2.84 12.99
CA GLN A 35 40.53 1.49 12.98
C GLN A 35 39.60 1.35 11.79
N ASP A 36 39.88 0.40 10.91
CA ASP A 36 38.97 -0.03 9.87
C ASP A 36 37.90 -0.94 10.49
N LEU A 37 36.65 -0.76 10.10
CA LEU A 37 35.51 -1.58 10.48
C LEU A 37 35.07 -2.43 9.28
N SER A 38 34.38 -3.53 9.53
CA SER A 38 33.86 -4.42 8.47
C SER A 38 32.51 -3.95 7.89
N HIS A 39 32.05 -2.76 8.27
CA HIS A 39 30.76 -2.23 7.83
C HIS A 39 30.90 -1.61 6.44
N VAL A 40 30.06 -2.03 5.49
CA VAL A 40 30.03 -1.51 4.12
C VAL A 40 28.94 -0.47 4.03
N LEU A 41 29.30 0.71 3.53
CA LEU A 41 28.41 1.86 3.51
C LEU A 41 27.24 1.67 2.53
N THR A 42 26.02 1.93 2.96
CA THR A 42 24.79 1.89 2.15
C THR A 42 24.22 3.29 1.97
N GLY A 43 23.65 3.59 0.79
CA GLY A 43 23.17 4.94 0.49
C GLY A 43 22.08 5.39 1.45
N GLY A 44 22.22 6.59 2.02
CA GLY A 44 21.24 7.19 2.92
C GLY A 44 21.22 6.64 4.35
N GLU A 45 22.06 5.65 4.69
CA GLU A 45 22.17 5.19 6.08
C GLU A 45 22.73 6.28 6.99
N THR A 46 22.29 6.32 8.25
CA THR A 46 22.83 7.22 9.27
C THR A 46 23.84 6.47 10.15
N LEU A 47 25.05 7.00 10.22
CA LEU A 47 26.13 6.55 11.10
C LEU A 47 26.18 7.45 12.33
N THR A 48 26.18 6.85 13.52
CA THR A 48 26.35 7.58 14.80
C THR A 48 27.48 6.96 15.60
N LEU A 49 28.53 7.75 15.88
CA LEU A 49 29.60 7.36 16.79
C LEU A 49 29.44 8.05 18.14
N ARG A 50 29.21 7.29 19.21
CA ARG A 50 29.26 7.78 20.60
C ARG A 50 30.55 7.40 21.30
N TYR A 51 31.04 8.27 22.16
CA TYR A 51 32.18 8.03 23.02
C TYR A 51 32.15 8.95 24.24
N ASP A 52 32.63 8.43 25.36
CA ASP A 52 32.86 9.19 26.57
C ASP A 52 34.30 9.73 26.57
N SER A 53 34.50 10.91 27.16
CA SER A 53 35.83 11.52 27.16
C SER A 53 36.20 12.26 28.42
N TYR A 54 37.45 12.12 28.86
CA TYR A 54 37.99 12.74 30.07
C TYR A 54 39.37 13.36 29.90
N ARG A 55 39.68 14.24 30.85
CA ARG A 55 40.90 15.04 30.93
C ARG A 55 41.44 15.10 32.36
N GLY A 56 42.74 14.81 32.51
CA GLY A 56 43.53 15.12 33.71
C GLY A 56 44.06 16.57 33.74
N GLY A 57 43.19 17.58 33.89
CA GLY A 57 43.57 18.91 34.39
C GLY A 57 44.07 20.01 33.42
N ALA A 58 44.44 19.77 32.13
CA ALA A 58 44.88 20.84 31.17
C ALA A 58 44.15 20.87 29.78
N SER A 59 43.79 22.05 29.22
CA SER A 59 42.84 22.20 28.08
C SER A 59 43.46 21.78 26.76
N TYR A 60 42.91 20.73 26.17
CA TYR A 60 43.50 20.01 25.05
C TYR A 60 42.44 19.71 23.99
N THR A 61 42.76 19.98 22.73
CA THR A 61 41.93 19.67 21.56
C THR A 61 42.28 18.30 20.99
N ARG A 62 41.28 17.62 20.43
CA ARG A 62 41.45 16.41 19.60
C ARG A 62 40.43 16.41 18.47
N THR A 63 40.72 15.64 17.42
CA THR A 63 39.84 15.50 16.26
C THR A 63 39.50 14.02 16.07
N ILE A 64 38.20 13.71 15.95
CA ILE A 64 37.68 12.37 15.65
C ILE A 64 36.96 12.44 14.31
N LYS A 65 37.15 11.44 13.46
CA LYS A 65 36.58 11.38 12.11
C LYS A 65 35.93 10.04 11.82
N LEU A 66 34.81 10.09 11.11
CA LEU A 66 34.32 8.97 10.32
C LEU A 66 34.94 9.07 8.93
N VAL A 67 35.37 7.94 8.39
CA VAL A 67 36.17 7.88 7.17
C VAL A 67 35.67 6.73 6.30
N ALA A 68 35.40 7.00 5.03
CA ALA A 68 35.11 5.98 4.03
C ALA A 68 36.43 5.46 3.42
N LYS A 69 36.58 4.13 3.41
CA LYS A 69 37.74 3.43 2.85
C LYS A 69 37.34 2.76 1.55
N ASN A 70 38.04 3.10 0.47
CA ASN A 70 37.90 2.45 -0.83
C ASN A 70 39.27 1.97 -1.30
N GLY A 71 39.50 0.66 -1.19
CA GLY A 71 40.82 0.05 -1.32
C GLY A 71 41.81 0.58 -0.28
N GLU A 72 42.89 1.21 -0.74
CA GLU A 72 43.93 1.85 0.11
C GLU A 72 43.65 3.35 0.38
N THR A 73 42.56 3.88 -0.18
CA THR A 73 42.24 5.32 -0.12
C THR A 73 41.23 5.58 0.98
N TYR A 74 41.40 6.70 1.69
CA TYR A 74 40.58 7.10 2.82
C TYR A 74 40.05 8.52 2.61
N THR A 75 38.73 8.69 2.68
CA THR A 75 38.03 9.97 2.51
C THR A 75 37.26 10.29 3.78
N THR A 76 37.46 11.48 4.35
CA THR A 76 36.70 11.93 5.53
C THR A 76 35.23 12.08 5.17
N LEU A 77 34.35 11.43 5.94
CA LEU A 77 32.90 11.59 5.86
C LEU A 77 32.47 12.80 6.67
N CYS A 78 32.78 12.76 7.98
CA CYS A 78 32.57 13.87 8.90
C CYS A 78 33.69 13.91 9.93
N GLU A 79 33.90 15.08 10.52
CA GLU A 79 34.88 15.27 11.59
C GLU A 79 34.35 16.17 12.69
N ARG A 80 34.87 15.94 13.89
CA ARG A 80 34.56 16.72 15.08
C ARG A 80 35.81 17.05 15.85
N THR A 81 35.94 18.31 16.24
CA THR A 81 37.03 18.79 17.12
C THR A 81 36.45 19.28 18.43
N ASP A 82 36.70 18.53 19.51
CA ASP A 82 36.19 18.87 20.83
C ASP A 82 37.19 19.71 21.65
N THR A 83 36.66 20.65 22.43
CA THR A 83 37.36 21.28 23.56
C THR A 83 36.68 20.83 24.86
N VAL A 84 37.35 20.01 25.67
CA VAL A 84 36.71 19.41 26.87
C VAL A 84 37.08 20.12 28.17
N GLY A 85 36.04 20.41 28.96
CA GLY A 85 36.08 21.00 30.30
C GLY A 85 36.61 20.05 31.38
N ASP A 86 36.86 20.58 32.58
CA ASP A 86 37.58 19.89 33.65
C ASP A 86 36.65 18.98 34.50
N GLY A 87 37.06 17.74 34.76
CA GLY A 87 36.54 16.91 35.86
C GLY A 87 35.40 15.91 35.58
N THR A 88 34.81 15.85 34.38
CA THR A 88 33.71 14.93 34.04
C THR A 88 34.01 14.08 32.79
N TRP A 89 33.27 12.97 32.61
CA TRP A 89 33.28 12.11 31.41
C TRP A 89 32.00 12.34 30.57
N PRO A 90 31.81 13.50 29.91
CA PRO A 90 30.63 13.69 29.07
C PRO A 90 30.65 12.76 27.86
N THR A 91 29.48 12.20 27.53
CA THR A 91 29.22 11.51 26.26
C THR A 91 29.16 12.51 25.12
N ALA A 92 29.91 12.24 24.06
CA ALA A 92 29.86 12.98 22.81
C ALA A 92 29.38 12.07 21.68
N ALA A 93 28.75 12.65 20.65
CA ALA A 93 28.26 11.95 19.47
C ALA A 93 28.79 12.57 18.18
N LEU A 94 28.97 11.78 17.13
CA LEU A 94 29.32 12.23 15.79
C LEU A 94 28.43 11.50 14.78
N ASP A 95 27.53 12.24 14.13
CA ASP A 95 26.54 11.70 13.20
C ASP A 95 26.92 12.01 11.74
N TYR A 96 26.53 11.12 10.81
CA TYR A 96 26.71 11.30 9.37
C TYR A 96 25.70 10.50 8.56
N VAL A 97 25.08 11.12 7.55
CA VAL A 97 24.26 10.41 6.56
C VAL A 97 25.12 10.06 5.35
N VAL A 98 25.12 8.79 4.94
CA VAL A 98 25.97 8.30 3.85
C VAL A 98 25.50 8.82 2.50
N GLU A 99 26.29 9.70 1.92
CA GLU A 99 26.09 10.20 0.56
C GLU A 99 26.29 9.09 -0.49
N PRO A 100 25.58 9.14 -1.63
CA PRO A 100 25.72 8.18 -2.73
C PRO A 100 27.18 7.95 -3.18
N ALA A 101 28.03 8.98 -3.10
CA ALA A 101 29.43 8.91 -3.49
C ALA A 101 30.29 7.98 -2.60
N HIS A 102 29.79 7.58 -1.44
CA HIS A 102 30.52 6.74 -0.47
C HIS A 102 29.97 5.32 -0.34
N VAL A 103 28.87 5.01 -1.05
CA VAL A 103 28.25 3.68 -1.05
C VAL A 103 29.23 2.61 -1.52
N GLY A 104 29.22 1.47 -0.84
CA GLY A 104 30.13 0.35 -1.09
C GLY A 104 31.54 0.51 -0.50
N SER A 105 31.86 1.65 0.11
CA SER A 105 33.13 1.83 0.85
C SER A 105 33.06 1.17 2.23
N GLU A 106 34.19 0.78 2.82
CA GLU A 106 34.25 0.30 4.21
C GLU A 106 34.33 1.49 5.19
N LEU A 107 33.63 1.43 6.32
CA LEU A 107 33.71 2.45 7.36
C LEU A 107 35.00 2.33 8.18
N ALA A 108 35.63 3.45 8.51
CA ALA A 108 36.76 3.54 9.43
C ALA A 108 36.62 4.72 10.39
N ILE A 109 37.26 4.61 11.56
CA ILE A 109 37.33 5.69 12.57
C ILE A 109 38.78 6.16 12.66
N GLU A 110 39.02 7.47 12.53
CA GLU A 110 40.33 8.09 12.72
C GLU A 110 40.31 9.04 13.93
N ILE A 111 41.34 8.98 14.77
CA ILE A 111 41.50 9.81 15.95
C ILE A 111 42.86 10.49 15.92
N THR A 112 42.87 11.82 16.05
CA THR A 112 44.06 12.66 16.12
C THR A 112 44.14 13.41 17.45
N GLY A 113 45.21 13.19 18.21
CA GLY A 113 45.55 13.99 19.39
C GLY A 113 46.21 15.31 18.98
N VAL A 114 45.56 16.46 19.16
CA VAL A 114 46.09 17.76 18.70
C VAL A 114 46.97 18.42 19.77
N ALA A 115 46.57 18.37 21.05
CA ALA A 115 47.39 18.86 22.17
C ALA A 115 47.24 17.94 23.39
N GLY A 116 48.32 17.67 24.14
CA GLY A 116 48.27 16.86 25.37
C GLY A 116 47.88 15.38 25.20
N TYR A 117 47.58 14.70 26.31
CA TYR A 117 47.01 13.34 26.31
C TYR A 117 45.49 13.43 26.45
N CYS A 118 44.73 12.75 25.61
CA CYS A 118 43.28 12.59 25.77
C CYS A 118 42.90 11.14 26.08
N TRP A 119 41.87 10.97 26.91
CA TRP A 119 41.29 9.68 27.26
C TRP A 119 39.87 9.57 26.69
N LEU A 120 39.57 8.41 26.12
CA LEU A 120 38.31 8.09 25.47
C LEU A 120 37.87 6.68 25.91
N ASP A 121 36.61 6.51 26.25
CA ASP A 121 35.98 5.22 26.55
C ASP A 121 34.55 5.17 25.99
N HIS A 122 33.82 4.08 26.22
CA HIS A 122 32.45 3.86 25.70
C HIS A 122 32.24 4.16 24.20
N PHE A 123 33.21 3.80 23.35
CA PHE A 123 33.02 3.85 21.91
C PHE A 123 31.88 2.92 21.47
N ARG A 124 30.83 3.50 20.89
CA ARG A 124 29.70 2.77 20.28
C ARG A 124 29.46 3.33 18.90
N MET A 125 29.48 2.47 17.89
CA MET A 125 29.09 2.82 16.52
C MET A 125 27.71 2.24 16.28
N TYR A 126 26.81 3.08 15.76
CA TYR A 126 25.50 2.70 15.29
C TYR A 126 25.44 2.99 13.80
N SER A 127 24.82 2.09 13.05
CA SER A 127 24.40 2.29 11.67
C SER A 127 22.90 2.01 11.65
N SER A 128 22.14 2.94 11.11
CA SER A 128 20.72 2.80 10.84
C SER A 128 20.52 2.91 9.33
N PRO A 129 19.74 2.01 8.69
CA PRO A 129 19.40 2.13 7.27
C PRO A 129 18.85 3.53 6.93
N PRO A 130 18.80 3.93 5.64
CA PRO A 130 17.96 5.07 5.26
C PRO A 130 16.55 4.82 5.81
N ASP A 131 16.11 5.67 6.73
CA ASP A 131 14.73 5.62 7.21
C ASP A 131 13.84 5.98 6.03
N SER A 132 12.98 5.06 5.60
CA SER A 132 11.83 5.43 4.76
C SER A 132 11.05 6.53 5.50
N PRO A 133 10.53 7.55 4.79
CA PRO A 133 9.75 8.62 5.41
C PRO A 133 8.67 8.05 6.34
N ARG A 134 8.73 8.39 7.63
CA ARG A 134 7.80 7.88 8.65
C ARG A 134 6.48 8.59 8.55
N ILE A 135 5.38 7.88 8.30
CA ILE A 135 4.02 8.41 8.40
C ILE A 135 3.39 7.79 9.64
N VAL A 136 3.18 8.62 10.65
CA VAL A 136 2.90 8.18 12.02
C VAL A 136 1.53 8.65 12.43
N GLY A 137 0.62 7.72 12.72
CA GLY A 137 -0.73 8.04 13.17
C GLY A 137 -0.93 7.81 14.66
N TYR A 138 -1.37 8.84 15.40
CA TYR A 138 -1.86 8.64 16.78
C TYR A 138 -3.28 8.08 16.76
N LEU A 139 -3.53 7.03 17.57
CA LEU A 139 -4.83 6.40 17.74
C LEU A 139 -5.24 6.38 19.22
N PRO A 140 -6.07 7.34 19.67
CA PRO A 140 -6.59 7.34 21.03
C PRO A 140 -7.53 6.17 21.31
N HIS A 141 -7.55 5.66 22.54
CA HIS A 141 -8.44 4.56 22.98
C HIS A 141 -9.95 4.79 22.74
N TYR A 142 -10.38 6.04 22.57
CA TYR A 142 -11.77 6.40 22.26
C TYR A 142 -12.04 6.49 20.75
N ARG A 143 -11.12 6.04 19.91
CA ARG A 143 -11.26 5.92 18.46
C ARG A 143 -11.25 4.45 18.04
N SER A 144 -12.07 4.14 17.05
CA SER A 144 -12.05 2.84 16.41
C SER A 144 -10.92 2.79 15.39
N LEU A 145 -10.30 1.62 15.26
CA LEU A 145 -9.38 1.31 14.18
C LEU A 145 -10.13 1.36 12.84
N ILE A 146 -9.56 2.02 11.84
CA ILE A 146 -10.10 2.08 10.47
C ILE A 146 -9.10 1.33 9.57
N PRO A 147 -9.39 0.08 9.16
CA PRO A 147 -8.42 -0.78 8.48
C PRO A 147 -7.76 -0.15 7.25
N ASP A 148 -8.54 0.52 6.39
CA ASP A 148 -8.04 1.11 5.14
C ASP A 148 -7.09 2.30 5.36
N GLN A 149 -7.19 2.96 6.52
CA GLN A 149 -6.25 4.03 6.89
C GLN A 149 -4.90 3.48 7.36
N LEU A 150 -4.86 2.26 7.89
CA LEU A 150 -3.61 1.64 8.38
C LEU A 150 -2.62 1.37 7.26
N ASP A 151 -3.11 0.99 6.09
CA ASP A 151 -2.28 0.70 4.91
C ASP A 151 -1.52 1.95 4.43
N SER A 152 -1.95 3.15 4.85
CA SER A 152 -1.33 4.44 4.56
C SER A 152 -0.35 4.93 5.62
N LEU A 153 -0.11 4.14 6.67
CA LEU A 153 0.75 4.49 7.78
C LEU A 153 1.97 3.56 7.82
N THR A 154 3.09 4.09 8.31
CA THR A 154 4.28 3.28 8.64
C THR A 154 4.29 2.90 10.11
N HIS A 155 3.68 3.73 10.97
CA HIS A 155 3.61 3.55 12.41
C HIS A 155 2.24 3.96 12.94
N VAL A 156 1.75 3.23 13.92
CA VAL A 156 0.59 3.59 14.74
C VAL A 156 1.02 3.72 16.19
N ILE A 157 0.60 4.81 16.83
CA ILE A 157 0.85 5.06 18.25
C ILE A 157 -0.47 4.98 19.01
N ALA A 158 -0.63 3.91 19.80
CA ALA A 158 -1.78 3.74 20.69
C ALA A 158 -1.70 4.74 21.86
N PHE A 159 -2.70 5.62 21.98
CA PHE A 159 -2.72 6.71 22.96
C PHE A 159 -3.80 6.49 24.03
N ASN A 160 -3.51 6.43 25.33
CA ASN A 160 -2.24 6.55 26.04
C ASN A 160 -2.27 5.76 27.36
N VAL A 161 -1.09 5.59 27.97
CA VAL A 161 -0.90 5.09 29.35
C VAL A 161 -0.08 6.06 30.19
N ILE A 162 -0.26 6.07 31.51
CA ILE A 162 0.34 7.06 32.42
C ILE A 162 1.29 6.38 33.42
N PRO A 163 2.50 6.92 33.67
CA PRO A 163 3.39 6.39 34.69
C PRO A 163 2.83 6.59 36.10
N ASP A 164 3.01 5.58 36.96
CA ASP A 164 2.83 5.69 38.39
C ASP A 164 4.19 6.01 39.05
N PRO A 165 4.38 7.26 39.52
CA PRO A 165 5.65 7.69 40.11
C PRO A 165 5.94 7.04 41.47
N LEU A 166 4.99 6.32 42.08
CA LEU A 166 5.18 5.66 43.38
C LEU A 166 5.67 4.22 43.24
N THR A 167 5.26 3.54 42.18
CA THR A 167 5.55 2.12 41.96
C THR A 167 6.60 1.89 40.86
N GLY A 168 6.78 2.85 39.95
CA GLY A 168 7.56 2.62 38.74
C GLY A 168 6.86 1.69 37.75
N THR A 169 5.53 1.67 37.72
CA THR A 169 4.69 0.93 36.74
C THR A 169 3.74 1.90 36.03
N PHE A 170 2.73 1.42 35.30
CA PHE A 170 1.60 2.26 34.88
C PHE A 170 0.53 2.36 35.96
N LYS A 171 -0.23 3.47 35.93
CA LYS A 171 -1.48 3.59 36.69
C LYS A 171 -2.55 2.69 36.08
N VAL A 172 -3.20 1.91 36.93
CA VAL A 172 -4.27 0.97 36.55
C VAL A 172 -5.60 1.51 37.03
N PHE A 173 -6.54 1.68 36.11
CA PHE A 173 -7.91 2.09 36.40
C PHE A 173 -8.72 0.91 36.97
N SER A 174 -8.58 -0.27 36.37
CA SER A 174 -9.27 -1.49 36.79
C SER A 174 -8.66 -2.76 36.22
N GLU A 175 -8.89 -3.90 36.87
CA GLU A 175 -8.60 -5.23 36.32
C GLU A 175 -9.84 -6.12 36.48
N VAL A 176 -10.42 -6.56 35.36
CA VAL A 176 -11.64 -7.39 35.35
C VAL A 176 -11.50 -8.47 34.29
N GLY A 177 -11.73 -9.73 34.68
CA GLY A 177 -11.75 -10.85 33.74
C GLY A 177 -10.43 -11.14 33.04
N GLY A 178 -9.29 -10.70 33.61
CA GLY A 178 -7.97 -10.82 32.99
C GLY A 178 -7.60 -9.66 32.06
N VAL A 179 -8.48 -8.69 31.88
CA VAL A 179 -8.21 -7.46 31.12
C VAL A 179 -7.78 -6.36 32.08
N THR A 180 -6.61 -5.76 31.82
CA THR A 180 -6.14 -4.57 32.54
C THR A 180 -6.58 -3.34 31.77
N THR A 181 -7.27 -2.43 32.44
CA THR A 181 -7.60 -1.09 31.94
C THR A 181 -6.65 -0.09 32.58
N TYR A 182 -5.83 0.57 31.77
CA TYR A 182 -4.93 1.62 32.23
C TYR A 182 -5.69 2.93 32.47
N GLU A 183 -5.16 3.78 33.34
CA GLU A 183 -5.67 5.14 33.52
C GLU A 183 -5.19 6.03 32.36
N SER A 184 -6.08 6.80 31.75
CA SER A 184 -5.73 7.81 30.75
C SER A 184 -5.25 9.11 31.39
N ALA A 185 -4.66 10.01 30.60
CA ALA A 185 -4.25 11.34 31.07
C ALA A 185 -5.36 12.16 31.75
N THR A 186 -6.63 11.88 31.44
CA THR A 186 -7.78 12.57 32.07
C THR A 186 -8.18 12.01 33.43
N GLY A 187 -7.52 10.94 33.91
CA GLY A 187 -7.90 10.20 35.11
C GLY A 187 -9.08 9.25 34.92
N ALA A 188 -9.51 9.04 33.67
CA ALA A 188 -10.59 8.11 33.30
C ALA A 188 -10.01 6.77 32.80
N ALA A 189 -10.88 5.76 32.61
CA ALA A 189 -10.53 4.54 31.89
C ALA A 189 -9.90 4.87 30.53
N GLY A 190 -8.71 4.33 30.26
CA GLY A 190 -7.96 4.51 29.03
C GLY A 190 -7.82 3.21 28.26
N LEU A 191 -6.66 3.02 27.61
CA LEU A 191 -6.32 1.81 26.89
C LEU A 191 -6.48 0.56 27.76
N THR A 192 -6.99 -0.51 27.15
CA THR A 192 -6.98 -1.84 27.76
C THR A 192 -5.85 -2.70 27.19
N SER A 193 -5.49 -3.76 27.92
CA SER A 193 -4.56 -4.78 27.42
C SER A 193 -5.05 -5.38 26.08
N THR A 194 -6.36 -5.55 25.93
CA THR A 194 -6.98 -6.04 24.69
C THR A 194 -6.91 -5.03 23.55
N ASP A 195 -7.06 -3.72 23.81
CA ASP A 195 -6.88 -2.71 22.76
C ASP A 195 -5.46 -2.72 22.22
N ILE A 196 -4.46 -2.88 23.09
CA ILE A 196 -3.05 -2.97 22.70
C ILE A 196 -2.81 -4.22 21.84
N GLU A 197 -3.29 -5.39 22.28
CA GLU A 197 -3.21 -6.63 21.51
C GLU A 197 -3.86 -6.51 20.12
N GLN A 198 -5.04 -5.90 20.04
CA GLN A 198 -5.76 -5.70 18.78
C GLN A 198 -5.02 -4.75 17.83
N ILE A 199 -4.47 -3.64 18.34
CA ILE A 199 -3.71 -2.69 17.54
C ILE A 199 -2.43 -3.36 17.03
N VAL A 200 -1.68 -4.06 17.89
CA VAL A 200 -0.46 -4.78 17.48
C VAL A 200 -0.77 -5.80 16.40
N ALA A 201 -1.79 -6.64 16.60
CA ALA A 201 -2.17 -7.66 15.63
C ALA A 201 -2.56 -7.06 14.26
N ALA A 202 -3.33 -5.96 14.27
CA ALA A 202 -3.76 -5.30 13.04
C ALA A 202 -2.62 -4.59 12.29
N CYS A 203 -1.63 -4.07 13.02
CA CYS A 203 -0.44 -3.45 12.45
C CYS A 203 0.50 -4.52 11.87
N ALA A 204 0.74 -5.59 12.62
CA ALA A 204 1.60 -6.70 12.21
C ALA A 204 1.12 -7.36 10.90
N SER A 205 -0.19 -7.53 10.72
CA SER A 205 -0.75 -8.09 9.49
C SER A 205 -0.57 -7.21 8.24
N ARG A 206 -0.09 -5.97 8.41
CA ARG A 206 0.06 -4.95 7.35
C ARG A 206 1.49 -4.43 7.22
N GLY A 207 2.45 -4.96 7.99
CA GLY A 207 3.81 -4.44 8.01
C GLY A 207 3.93 -3.03 8.62
N VAL A 208 2.93 -2.60 9.40
CA VAL A 208 2.91 -1.33 10.13
C VAL A 208 3.51 -1.55 11.51
N LYS A 209 4.32 -0.62 12.01
CA LYS A 209 4.89 -0.69 13.36
C LYS A 209 3.90 -0.19 14.41
N ALA A 210 3.75 -0.93 15.52
CA ALA A 210 2.88 -0.55 16.62
C ALA A 210 3.67 -0.09 17.85
N SER A 211 3.35 1.12 18.33
CA SER A 211 3.93 1.68 19.55
C SER A 211 2.84 2.07 20.56
N VAL A 212 3.20 2.16 21.84
CA VAL A 212 2.34 2.73 22.88
C VAL A 212 2.88 4.09 23.33
N CYS A 213 2.00 5.08 23.41
CA CYS A 213 2.30 6.38 23.98
C CYS A 213 2.18 6.35 25.51
N ILE A 214 3.28 6.65 26.18
CA ILE A 214 3.35 6.96 27.59
C ILE A 214 3.36 8.47 27.69
N GLY A 215 2.24 9.09 28.05
CA GLY A 215 2.21 10.54 27.98
C GLY A 215 0.84 11.20 27.85
N GLY A 216 0.84 12.43 27.37
CA GLY A 216 -0.33 13.25 27.07
C GLY A 216 -0.39 14.58 27.83
N GLY A 217 -1.38 15.41 27.49
CA GLY A 217 -1.64 16.65 28.22
C GLY A 217 -1.94 16.43 29.72
N ASP A 218 -1.55 17.40 30.55
CA ASP A 218 -1.86 17.50 32.00
C ASP A 218 -1.23 16.47 32.96
N ILE A 219 -0.29 15.63 32.50
CA ILE A 219 0.39 14.57 33.30
C ILE A 219 1.87 14.89 33.64
N TYR A 220 2.17 16.18 33.79
CA TYR A 220 3.50 16.69 34.07
C TYR A 220 4.10 16.18 35.39
N ALA A 221 3.27 16.03 36.42
CA ALA A 221 3.72 15.68 37.78
C ALA A 221 4.18 14.23 37.88
N GLU A 222 3.62 13.34 37.07
CA GLU A 222 3.93 11.92 37.04
C GLU A 222 5.35 11.68 36.52
N PHE A 223 5.74 12.32 35.40
CA PHE A 223 7.11 12.24 34.89
C PHE A 223 8.14 12.82 35.85
N GLN A 224 7.84 13.97 36.48
CA GLN A 224 8.70 14.49 37.54
C GLN A 224 8.82 13.53 38.72
N GLY A 225 7.69 12.93 39.10
CA GLY A 225 7.59 12.02 40.22
C GLY A 225 8.48 10.78 40.05
N LEU A 226 8.59 10.23 38.84
CA LEU A 226 9.51 9.12 38.55
C LEU A 226 10.95 9.45 38.95
N ALA A 227 11.44 10.63 38.55
CA ALA A 227 12.78 11.07 38.89
C ALA A 227 12.93 11.41 40.39
N ILE A 228 11.96 12.14 40.95
CA ILE A 228 11.98 12.59 42.36
C ILE A 228 11.96 11.39 43.31
N ASN A 229 11.22 10.34 42.97
CA ASN A 229 11.08 9.14 43.79
C ASN A 229 12.13 8.07 43.47
N GLY A 230 13.03 8.31 42.51
CA GLY A 230 14.07 7.35 42.12
C GLY A 230 13.52 6.08 41.46
N MET A 231 12.42 6.20 40.71
CA MET A 231 11.72 5.08 40.05
C MET A 231 12.07 4.91 38.57
N ILE A 232 12.93 5.75 37.98
CA ILE A 232 13.27 5.73 36.55
C ILE A 232 13.71 4.34 36.07
N ASP A 233 14.71 3.72 36.73
CA ASP A 233 15.23 2.43 36.29
C ASP A 233 14.20 1.30 36.43
N THR A 234 13.36 1.36 37.47
CA THR A 234 12.28 0.39 37.67
C THR A 234 11.23 0.53 36.58
N PHE A 235 10.89 1.77 36.25
CA PHE A 235 9.94 2.08 35.19
C PHE A 235 10.46 1.68 33.81
N ALA A 236 11.72 1.96 33.49
CA ALA A 236 12.33 1.57 32.22
C ALA A 236 12.33 0.05 32.02
N ALA A 237 12.68 -0.72 33.06
CA ALA A 237 12.62 -2.18 33.01
C ALA A 237 11.18 -2.70 32.85
N TYR A 238 10.21 -2.08 33.53
CA TYR A 238 8.79 -2.42 33.40
C TYR A 238 8.26 -2.13 31.99
N VAL A 239 8.63 -0.99 31.40
CA VAL A 239 8.25 -0.62 30.02
C VAL A 239 8.82 -1.62 29.01
N ARG A 240 10.09 -2.01 29.14
CA ARG A 240 10.69 -3.09 28.33
C ARG A 240 9.88 -4.39 28.43
N ASP A 241 9.57 -4.83 29.65
CA ASP A 241 8.83 -6.09 29.86
C ASP A 241 7.43 -6.04 29.24
N MET A 242 6.76 -4.89 29.35
CA MET A 242 5.45 -4.65 28.73
C MET A 242 5.54 -4.66 27.20
N ALA A 243 6.54 -3.99 26.62
CA ALA A 243 6.74 -3.97 25.18
C ALA A 243 7.02 -5.37 24.62
N LEU A 244 7.86 -6.16 25.30
CA LEU A 244 8.12 -7.55 24.93
C LEU A 244 6.89 -8.44 25.08
N ALA A 245 6.07 -8.22 26.12
CA ALA A 245 4.87 -9.03 26.36
C ALA A 245 3.79 -8.83 25.30
N TYR A 246 3.59 -7.60 24.83
CA TYR A 246 2.60 -7.29 23.80
C TYR A 246 3.15 -7.33 22.38
N GLY A 247 4.47 -7.48 22.19
CA GLY A 247 5.09 -7.45 20.86
C GLY A 247 5.10 -6.07 20.23
N LEU A 248 5.32 -5.02 21.03
CA LEU A 248 5.41 -3.64 20.53
C LEU A 248 6.73 -3.41 19.78
N ASP A 249 6.64 -2.69 18.67
CA ASP A 249 7.78 -2.24 17.87
C ASP A 249 8.43 -0.99 18.47
N GLY A 250 7.69 -0.22 19.28
CA GLY A 250 8.20 1.00 19.87
C GLY A 250 7.46 1.52 21.10
N ILE A 251 8.09 2.50 21.75
CA ILE A 251 7.57 3.28 22.87
C ILE A 251 7.66 4.75 22.51
N ASP A 252 6.56 5.47 22.67
CA ASP A 252 6.51 6.91 22.48
C ASP A 252 6.37 7.64 23.82
N ILE A 253 7.18 8.67 24.05
CA ILE A 253 7.11 9.52 25.24
C ILE A 253 6.52 10.88 24.88
N ASP A 254 5.35 11.19 25.44
CA ASP A 254 4.68 12.48 25.26
C ASP A 254 4.63 13.27 26.59
N TRP A 255 5.73 13.97 26.90
CA TRP A 255 5.84 14.80 28.10
C TRP A 255 5.48 16.26 27.80
N GLU A 256 4.26 16.66 28.18
CA GLU A 256 3.72 18.02 27.99
C GLU A 256 3.63 18.87 29.28
N HIS A 257 4.61 19.70 29.64
CA HIS A 257 5.97 19.80 29.10
C HIS A 257 6.96 20.16 30.21
N PRO A 258 8.25 19.82 30.06
CA PRO A 258 9.33 20.32 30.91
C PRO A 258 9.22 21.84 31.11
N ASN A 259 9.04 22.28 32.36
CA ASN A 259 8.73 23.68 32.69
C ASN A 259 9.54 24.25 33.87
N THR A 260 10.37 23.42 34.51
CA THR A 260 11.36 23.82 35.52
C THR A 260 12.79 23.63 35.02
N SER A 261 13.74 24.28 35.69
CA SER A 261 15.18 24.16 35.40
C SER A 261 15.73 22.74 35.51
N GLU A 262 15.11 21.89 36.32
CA GLU A 262 15.53 20.52 36.59
C GLU A 262 14.91 19.51 35.62
N ASP A 263 13.82 19.86 34.92
CA ASP A 263 13.12 18.89 34.06
C ASP A 263 13.95 18.39 32.87
N PRO A 264 14.80 19.21 32.21
CA PRO A 264 15.66 18.68 31.16
C PRO A 264 16.62 17.59 31.65
N ASP A 265 17.17 17.71 32.86
CA ASP A 265 18.03 16.67 33.46
C ASP A 265 17.22 15.40 33.75
N ARG A 266 15.98 15.53 34.23
CA ARG A 266 15.10 14.40 34.54
C ARG A 266 14.63 13.67 33.29
N ALA A 267 14.27 14.41 32.25
CA ALA A 267 13.92 13.85 30.95
C ALA A 267 15.11 13.09 30.37
N GLU A 268 16.31 13.67 30.38
CA GLU A 268 17.52 13.00 29.91
C GLU A 268 17.80 11.68 30.66
N GLN A 269 17.63 11.65 31.98
CA GLN A 269 17.76 10.42 32.78
C GLN A 269 16.73 9.34 32.37
N LEU A 270 15.47 9.73 32.17
CA LEU A 270 14.41 8.80 31.77
C LEU A 270 14.69 8.23 30.37
N PHE A 271 15.01 9.07 29.40
CA PHE A 271 15.29 8.65 28.03
C PHE A 271 16.54 7.78 27.94
N ALA A 272 17.60 8.10 28.69
CA ALA A 272 18.79 7.29 28.75
C ALA A 272 18.52 5.88 29.33
N ALA A 273 17.69 5.80 30.38
CA ALA A 273 17.31 4.52 30.99
C ALA A 273 16.41 3.69 30.05
N LEU A 274 15.43 4.32 29.41
CA LEU A 274 14.58 3.66 28.42
C LEU A 274 15.41 3.12 27.25
N GLU A 275 16.27 3.94 26.66
CA GLU A 275 17.11 3.51 25.54
C GLU A 275 18.06 2.37 25.91
N GLN A 276 18.60 2.38 27.13
CA GLN A 276 19.42 1.26 27.62
C GLN A 276 18.64 -0.05 27.69
N GLU A 277 17.34 0.00 28.03
CA GLU A 277 16.49 -1.16 28.17
C GLU A 277 15.83 -1.61 26.86
N LEU A 278 15.56 -0.69 25.93
CA LEU A 278 14.79 -0.96 24.70
C LEU A 278 15.68 -1.33 23.50
N SER A 279 16.77 -0.61 23.26
CA SER A 279 17.65 -0.84 22.09
C SER A 279 18.19 -2.27 21.94
N PRO A 280 18.54 -3.03 23.01
CA PRO A 280 19.01 -4.41 22.84
C PRO A 280 17.97 -5.36 22.25
N HIS A 281 16.69 -4.97 22.28
CA HIS A 281 15.56 -5.73 21.79
C HIS A 281 15.03 -5.22 20.44
N GLY A 282 15.64 -4.16 19.88
CA GLY A 282 15.19 -3.56 18.63
C GLY A 282 13.86 -2.80 18.75
N ILE A 283 13.48 -2.38 19.96
CA ILE A 283 12.27 -1.60 20.23
C ILE A 283 12.62 -0.12 20.09
N GLU A 284 11.88 0.61 19.25
CA GLU A 284 12.11 2.03 18.99
C GLU A 284 11.73 2.91 20.18
N LEU A 285 12.43 4.02 20.35
CA LEU A 285 12.09 5.07 21.31
C LEU A 285 11.81 6.38 20.57
N THR A 286 10.58 6.86 20.65
CA THR A 286 10.16 8.12 20.01
C THR A 286 9.65 9.12 21.05
N ALA A 287 9.50 10.38 20.65
CA ALA A 287 8.97 11.39 21.55
C ALA A 287 8.16 12.47 20.85
N ALA A 288 7.01 12.79 21.42
CA ALA A 288 6.24 13.99 21.07
C ALA A 288 6.64 15.18 21.96
N TRP A 289 6.89 16.33 21.32
CA TRP A 289 7.26 17.55 22.04
C TRP A 289 6.48 18.77 21.56
N THR A 290 6.09 19.63 22.51
CA THR A 290 5.48 20.94 22.21
C THR A 290 6.54 22.01 21.99
N GLY A 291 6.40 22.78 20.91
CA GLY A 291 7.45 23.69 20.46
C GLY A 291 6.94 25.03 20.04
N TYR A 292 7.09 26.03 20.89
CA TYR A 292 6.88 27.43 20.55
C TYR A 292 8.03 28.28 21.07
N ALA A 293 8.28 29.39 20.38
CA ALA A 293 9.21 30.41 20.83
C ALA A 293 8.85 30.87 22.26
N GLY A 294 9.71 30.52 23.23
CA GLY A 294 9.53 30.81 24.66
C GLY A 294 9.53 29.60 25.59
N ALA A 295 9.34 28.38 25.07
CA ALA A 295 9.37 27.13 25.85
C ALA A 295 10.82 26.65 26.13
N THR A 296 11.61 27.48 26.83
CA THR A 296 13.07 27.30 26.98
C THR A 296 13.46 25.92 27.53
N TYR A 297 12.76 25.44 28.56
CA TYR A 297 13.07 24.13 29.18
C TYR A 297 12.64 22.95 28.30
N ALA A 298 11.51 23.04 27.60
CA ALA A 298 11.08 22.01 26.66
C ALA A 298 12.07 21.87 25.50
N LEU A 299 12.53 22.98 24.91
CA LEU A 299 13.55 22.98 23.85
C LEU A 299 14.88 22.36 24.33
N GLU A 300 15.30 22.68 25.57
CA GLU A 300 16.51 22.10 26.16
C GLU A 300 16.34 20.60 26.46
N ALA A 301 15.14 20.15 26.87
CA ALA A 301 14.84 18.73 27.05
C ALA A 301 14.91 17.98 25.71
N VAL A 302 14.33 18.52 24.64
CA VAL A 302 14.45 17.92 23.29
C VAL A 302 15.91 17.80 22.87
N ARG A 303 16.70 18.86 23.05
CA ARG A 303 18.14 18.86 22.72
C ARG A 303 18.91 17.75 23.43
N ARG A 304 18.53 17.40 24.66
CA ARG A 304 19.18 16.37 25.48
C ARG A 304 18.65 14.97 25.26
N CYS A 305 17.35 14.83 24.97
CA CYS A 305 16.69 13.54 24.84
C CYS A 305 16.81 12.97 23.42
N ARG A 306 16.90 13.83 22.40
CA ARG A 306 16.98 13.44 20.98
C ARG A 306 18.06 12.41 20.64
N PRO A 307 19.27 12.41 21.24
CA PRO A 307 20.24 11.34 21.01
C PRO A 307 19.69 9.96 21.37
N TYR A 308 18.78 9.83 22.32
CA TYR A 308 18.22 8.55 22.74
C TYR A 308 17.02 8.11 21.90
N THR A 309 16.53 8.94 20.97
CA THR A 309 15.32 8.66 20.20
C THR A 309 15.61 8.28 18.76
N ASP A 310 14.75 7.45 18.18
CA ASP A 310 14.68 7.17 16.75
C ASP A 310 14.02 8.31 15.98
N ALA A 311 12.93 8.87 16.53
CA ALA A 311 12.23 10.01 15.95
C ALA A 311 11.68 10.98 17.01
N VAL A 312 11.58 12.25 16.63
CA VAL A 312 10.97 13.34 17.40
C VAL A 312 9.78 13.88 16.63
N TYR A 313 8.59 13.81 17.21
CA TYR A 313 7.35 14.31 16.65
C TYR A 313 7.04 15.71 17.18
N VAL A 314 7.06 16.69 16.28
CA VAL A 314 6.84 18.09 16.66
C VAL A 314 5.34 18.37 16.70
N MET A 315 4.78 18.72 17.85
CA MET A 315 3.36 19.04 18.01
C MET A 315 3.02 20.47 17.50
N SER A 316 3.22 20.68 16.20
CA SER A 316 3.10 21.95 15.48
C SER A 316 1.72 22.15 14.85
N TYR A 317 0.64 22.24 15.62
CA TYR A 317 -0.72 22.36 15.06
C TYR A 317 -1.07 23.78 14.56
N GLY A 318 -0.37 24.22 13.51
CA GLY A 318 -0.72 25.37 12.67
C GLY A 318 -1.59 24.96 11.48
N ASN A 319 -1.80 25.87 10.54
CA ASN A 319 -2.61 25.64 9.33
C ASN A 319 -1.93 26.13 8.04
N THR A 320 -0.63 26.44 8.07
CA THR A 320 0.14 26.90 6.89
C THR A 320 1.53 26.27 6.90
N LEU A 321 2.08 25.92 5.73
CA LEU A 321 3.44 25.36 5.61
C LEU A 321 4.48 26.17 6.41
N SER A 322 4.45 27.51 6.31
CA SER A 322 5.36 28.39 7.03
C SER A 322 5.30 28.23 8.55
N SER A 323 4.13 27.94 9.12
CA SER A 323 3.98 27.72 10.56
C SER A 323 4.54 26.37 11.02
N PHE A 324 4.53 25.36 10.14
CA PHE A 324 5.18 24.07 10.39
C PHE A 324 6.69 24.21 10.26
N GLN A 325 7.17 24.83 9.17
CA GLN A 325 8.60 25.09 8.94
C GLN A 325 9.22 25.91 10.07
N GLU A 326 8.57 26.97 10.55
CA GLU A 326 9.09 27.75 11.68
C GLU A 326 9.29 26.88 12.94
N ARG A 327 8.35 25.99 13.24
CA ARG A 327 8.46 25.12 14.43
C ARG A 327 9.47 24.01 14.21
N PHE A 328 9.47 23.36 13.06
CA PHE A 328 10.49 22.41 12.66
C PHE A 328 11.88 23.04 12.79
N ASP A 329 12.05 24.24 12.25
CA ASP A 329 13.29 25.01 12.31
C ASP A 329 13.69 25.36 13.74
N LEU A 330 12.76 25.65 14.66
CA LEU A 330 13.14 25.88 16.06
C LEU A 330 13.78 24.63 16.70
N TYR A 331 13.30 23.44 16.34
CA TYR A 331 13.88 22.19 16.80
C TYR A 331 15.18 21.85 16.08
N ALA A 332 15.22 22.01 14.76
CA ALA A 332 16.41 21.79 13.95
C ALA A 332 17.52 22.83 14.22
N GLN A 333 17.19 24.10 14.51
CA GLN A 333 18.15 25.17 14.81
C GLN A 333 18.66 25.12 16.25
N SER A 334 17.96 24.48 17.19
CA SER A 334 18.50 24.21 18.53
C SER A 334 19.83 23.44 18.50
N GLU A 335 20.17 22.86 17.34
CA GLU A 335 21.43 22.17 17.03
C GLU A 335 22.58 23.13 16.68
N SER A 336 22.27 24.31 16.13
CA SER A 336 23.27 25.27 15.65
C SER A 336 23.92 26.14 16.75
N ALA A 337 23.24 26.31 17.90
CA ALA A 337 23.72 27.18 18.99
C ALA A 337 24.90 26.58 19.81
N GLY A 338 25.33 25.35 19.51
CA GLY A 338 26.48 24.68 20.15
C GLY A 338 27.54 24.14 19.18
N GLY A 339 27.41 24.35 17.87
CA GLY A 339 28.31 23.76 16.88
C GLY A 339 28.25 22.22 16.81
N GLN A 340 27.09 21.64 17.12
CA GLN A 340 26.86 20.19 17.05
C GLN A 340 26.00 19.94 15.81
N GLY A 341 26.60 19.53 14.69
CA GLY A 341 25.84 19.08 13.52
C GLY A 341 25.18 17.75 13.84
N TYR A 342 23.89 17.78 14.12
CA TYR A 342 23.05 16.59 14.20
C TYR A 342 22.20 16.51 12.91
N SER A 343 21.74 15.32 12.54
CA SER A 343 21.03 15.11 11.26
C SER A 343 19.57 15.58 11.33
N ALA A 344 19.13 16.49 10.47
CA ALA A 344 17.72 16.93 10.40
C ALA A 344 16.68 15.81 10.17
N THR A 345 17.13 14.59 9.82
CA THR A 345 16.28 13.43 9.46
C THR A 345 15.43 12.85 10.59
N LYS A 346 15.73 13.09 11.88
CA LYS A 346 14.95 12.52 13.00
C LYS A 346 13.76 13.38 13.48
N VAL A 347 13.48 14.54 12.88
CA VAL A 347 12.46 15.48 13.38
C VAL A 347 11.27 15.49 12.43
N CYS A 348 10.13 14.90 12.80
CA CYS A 348 8.94 14.86 11.95
C CYS A 348 7.97 16.00 12.32
N PRO A 349 7.51 16.84 11.37
CA PRO A 349 6.42 17.78 11.61
C PRO A 349 5.10 17.04 11.95
N GLY A 350 4.41 17.51 12.99
CA GLY A 350 3.09 17.02 13.38
C GLY A 350 1.97 17.86 12.78
N VAL A 351 1.00 17.23 12.11
CA VAL A 351 -0.15 17.85 11.45
C VAL A 351 -1.48 17.55 12.15
N PRO A 352 -2.39 18.53 12.24
CA PRO A 352 -3.70 18.35 12.87
C PRO A 352 -4.76 17.86 11.87
N PHE A 353 -5.43 16.76 12.17
CA PHE A 353 -6.66 16.33 11.48
C PHE A 353 -7.91 16.98 12.09
N PHE A 354 -7.78 18.24 12.52
CA PHE A 354 -8.83 19.00 13.17
C PHE A 354 -8.67 20.49 12.89
N GLY A 355 -9.76 21.23 12.98
CA GLY A 355 -9.76 22.68 12.97
C GLY A 355 -9.99 23.27 14.35
N ARG A 356 -9.33 24.38 14.64
CA ARG A 356 -9.45 25.07 15.93
C ARG A 356 -9.50 26.58 15.78
N SER A 357 -10.32 27.24 16.59
CA SER A 357 -10.34 28.70 16.68
C SER A 357 -9.05 29.26 17.27
N ALA A 358 -8.66 30.48 16.88
CA ALA A 358 -7.44 31.12 17.39
C ALA A 358 -7.40 31.23 18.93
N ASP A 359 -8.55 31.41 19.58
CA ASP A 359 -8.71 31.45 21.05
C ASP A 359 -8.80 30.06 21.71
N ARG A 360 -8.74 28.98 20.91
CA ARG A 360 -8.85 27.57 21.31
C ARG A 360 -10.18 27.17 21.97
N SER A 361 -11.19 28.03 21.93
CA SER A 361 -12.49 27.76 22.56
C SER A 361 -13.39 26.82 21.74
N VAL A 362 -13.08 26.61 20.46
CA VAL A 362 -13.81 25.69 19.57
C VAL A 362 -12.79 24.82 18.84
N VAL A 363 -12.99 23.50 18.91
CA VAL A 363 -12.23 22.48 18.19
C VAL A 363 -13.23 21.56 17.48
N LYS A 364 -12.94 21.19 16.23
CA LYS A 364 -13.77 20.30 15.42
C LYS A 364 -12.88 19.31 14.66
N PRO A 365 -13.20 18.00 14.67
CA PRO A 365 -12.58 17.04 13.76
C PRO A 365 -12.68 17.52 12.31
N TYR A 366 -11.69 17.20 11.47
CA TYR A 366 -11.71 17.59 10.07
C TYR A 366 -12.95 17.02 9.35
N ALA A 367 -13.32 15.76 9.59
CA ALA A 367 -14.57 15.18 9.09
C ALA A 367 -15.81 16.00 9.46
N GLN A 368 -15.84 16.59 10.66
CA GLN A 368 -16.95 17.44 11.07
C GLN A 368 -16.95 18.78 10.31
N ILE A 369 -15.78 19.32 9.98
CA ILE A 369 -15.66 20.54 9.16
C ILE A 369 -16.15 20.28 7.74
N VAL A 370 -15.77 19.15 7.15
CA VAL A 370 -16.26 18.69 5.84
C VAL A 370 -17.79 18.55 5.86
N ALA A 371 -18.33 17.84 6.86
CA ALA A 371 -19.78 17.68 7.02
C ALA A 371 -20.51 19.02 7.19
N LEU A 372 -19.96 19.94 8.01
CA LEU A 372 -20.53 21.28 8.21
C LEU A 372 -20.44 22.18 6.97
N SER A 373 -19.59 21.83 6.01
CA SER A 373 -19.44 22.53 4.73
C SER A 373 -20.33 21.97 3.63
N GLY A 374 -21.17 20.97 3.94
CA GLY A 374 -22.06 20.33 2.98
C GLY A 374 -21.49 19.06 2.35
N GLY A 375 -20.51 18.41 3.00
CA GLY A 375 -19.92 17.15 2.53
C GLY A 375 -18.71 17.33 1.61
N SER A 376 -18.40 18.55 1.19
CA SER A 376 -17.19 18.86 0.43
C SER A 376 -16.61 20.21 0.83
N ILE A 377 -15.29 20.34 0.78
CA ILE A 377 -14.56 21.60 1.01
C ILE A 377 -13.54 21.84 -0.11
N ASP A 378 -13.25 23.11 -0.38
CA ASP A 378 -12.20 23.51 -1.31
C ASP A 378 -10.82 23.04 -0.80
N PRO A 379 -10.09 22.19 -1.55
CA PRO A 379 -8.77 21.68 -1.18
C PRO A 379 -7.72 22.75 -0.83
N ALA A 380 -7.91 23.99 -1.32
CA ALA A 380 -7.03 25.11 -1.09
C ALA A 380 -7.32 25.92 0.20
N LEU A 381 -8.42 25.63 0.90
CA LEU A 381 -8.79 26.35 2.11
C LEU A 381 -8.21 25.69 3.36
N ASP A 382 -7.70 26.55 4.25
CA ASP A 382 -7.18 26.18 5.58
C ASP A 382 -8.03 26.81 6.70
N VAL A 383 -9.24 27.26 6.38
CA VAL A 383 -10.12 27.97 7.31
C VAL A 383 -11.60 27.71 7.03
N TYR A 384 -12.39 27.54 8.10
CA TYR A 384 -13.85 27.40 8.03
C TYR A 384 -14.51 28.31 9.07
N ASN A 385 -15.52 29.08 8.68
CA ASN A 385 -16.24 29.94 9.61
C ASN A 385 -17.40 29.18 10.28
N PHE A 386 -17.27 28.90 11.57
CA PHE A 386 -18.31 28.28 12.39
C PHE A 386 -18.85 29.28 13.41
N GLU A 387 -20.13 29.65 13.27
CA GLU A 387 -20.82 30.58 14.19
C GLU A 387 -20.08 31.91 14.42
N GLY A 388 -19.45 32.45 13.37
CA GLY A 388 -18.70 33.71 13.45
C GLY A 388 -17.28 33.58 14.02
N LYS A 389 -16.77 32.35 14.20
CA LYS A 389 -15.37 32.06 14.54
C LYS A 389 -14.69 31.31 13.40
N ASP A 390 -13.48 31.73 13.07
CA ASP A 390 -12.66 31.04 12.09
C ASP A 390 -11.95 29.85 12.75
N LEU A 391 -12.27 28.65 12.29
CA LEU A 391 -11.58 27.41 12.62
C LEU A 391 -10.44 27.22 11.63
N LEU A 392 -9.20 27.25 12.13
CA LEU A 392 -7.99 27.04 11.33
C LEU A 392 -7.70 25.54 11.28
N TYR A 393 -7.67 24.95 10.08
CA TYR A 393 -7.41 23.52 9.81
C TYR A 393 -6.43 23.38 8.65
N VAL A 394 -5.82 22.21 8.44
CA VAL A 394 -4.98 21.94 7.26
C VAL A 394 -5.85 21.42 6.11
N GLY A 395 -5.88 22.14 4.99
CA GLY A 395 -6.48 21.69 3.73
C GLY A 395 -5.55 20.75 2.95
N GLN A 396 -6.08 20.08 1.92
CA GLN A 396 -5.34 19.07 1.15
C GLN A 396 -4.10 19.64 0.42
N ASN A 397 -4.18 20.86 -0.12
CA ASN A 397 -3.03 21.50 -0.78
C ASN A 397 -1.90 21.80 0.22
N THR A 398 -2.27 22.24 1.42
CA THR A 398 -1.31 22.50 2.50
C THR A 398 -0.73 21.18 3.02
N MET A 399 -1.54 20.13 3.13
CA MET A 399 -1.10 18.77 3.47
C MET A 399 -0.04 18.24 2.49
N GLN A 400 -0.28 18.37 1.18
CA GLN A 400 0.67 17.99 0.13
C GLN A 400 1.97 18.81 0.20
N SER A 401 1.87 20.11 0.48
CA SER A 401 3.03 20.98 0.63
C SER A 401 3.90 20.59 1.84
N ILE A 402 3.28 20.18 2.95
CA ILE A 402 3.98 19.66 4.13
C ILE A 402 4.61 18.31 3.82
N ASN A 403 3.95 17.47 3.03
CA ASN A 403 4.50 16.18 2.61
C ASN A 403 5.77 16.36 1.76
N GLY A 404 5.74 17.24 0.76
CA GLY A 404 6.92 17.57 -0.04
C GLY A 404 8.09 18.10 0.81
N PHE A 405 7.80 19.01 1.75
CA PHE A 405 8.80 19.48 2.71
C PHE A 405 9.39 18.34 3.58
N SER A 406 8.55 17.42 4.02
CA SER A 406 8.96 16.29 4.88
C SER A 406 9.79 15.26 4.11
N ALA A 407 9.50 15.07 2.82
CA ALA A 407 10.29 14.25 1.90
C ALA A 407 11.66 14.89 1.64
N ASP A 408 11.71 16.19 1.35
CA ASP A 408 12.96 16.95 1.15
C ASP A 408 13.86 16.93 2.41
N ALA A 409 13.24 16.97 3.60
CA ALA A 409 13.93 16.90 4.89
C ALA A 409 14.31 15.46 5.31
N GLY A 410 13.79 14.44 4.62
CA GLY A 410 14.02 13.03 4.94
C GLY A 410 13.52 12.61 6.32
N CYS A 411 12.44 13.24 6.82
CA CYS A 411 12.00 13.07 8.20
C CYS A 411 10.61 12.46 8.38
N GLY A 412 9.75 12.44 7.34
CA GLY A 412 8.37 11.95 7.47
C GLY A 412 7.44 12.92 8.22
N MET A 413 6.28 12.45 8.68
CA MET A 413 5.20 13.23 9.26
C MET A 413 4.49 12.49 10.40
N MET A 414 4.03 13.24 11.41
CA MET A 414 3.16 12.73 12.47
C MET A 414 1.75 13.34 12.36
N ILE A 415 0.71 12.56 12.63
CA ILE A 415 -0.69 12.94 12.48
C ILE A 415 -1.39 12.87 13.85
N TRP A 416 -1.98 13.99 14.27
CA TRP A 416 -2.88 14.07 15.43
C TRP A 416 -4.30 14.44 15.00
N GLU A 417 -5.28 13.56 15.06
CA GLU A 417 -5.17 12.10 15.20
C GLU A 417 -6.00 11.44 14.09
N VAL A 418 -5.63 10.21 13.72
CA VAL A 418 -6.06 9.62 12.44
C VAL A 418 -7.58 9.44 12.33
N GLY A 419 -8.27 9.24 13.45
CA GLY A 419 -9.72 9.07 13.51
C GLY A 419 -10.51 10.38 13.38
N GLN A 420 -9.88 11.52 13.06
CA GLN A 420 -10.56 12.79 12.81
C GLN A 420 -10.66 13.18 11.34
N ASP A 421 -10.01 12.41 10.45
CA ASP A 421 -10.20 12.55 9.02
C ASP A 421 -11.58 12.05 8.58
N VAL A 422 -11.99 12.40 7.36
CA VAL A 422 -13.05 11.68 6.66
C VAL A 422 -12.57 10.26 6.32
N GLU A 423 -13.48 9.39 5.85
CA GLU A 423 -13.10 8.06 5.37
C GLU A 423 -12.00 8.16 4.31
N PHE A 424 -11.09 7.18 4.26
CA PHE A 424 -9.91 7.24 3.38
C PHE A 424 -10.27 7.39 1.90
N SER A 425 -11.37 6.76 1.47
CA SER A 425 -11.91 6.83 0.12
C SER A 425 -12.59 8.17 -0.22
N HIS A 426 -12.83 9.03 0.77
CA HIS A 426 -13.51 10.31 0.58
C HIS A 426 -12.57 11.29 -0.14
N THR A 427 -13.09 12.01 -1.14
CA THR A 427 -12.30 12.92 -2.00
C THR A 427 -11.56 14.01 -1.22
N ASN A 428 -12.12 14.45 -0.10
CA ASN A 428 -11.47 15.39 0.83
C ASN A 428 -10.57 14.76 1.91
N SER A 429 -10.27 13.46 1.89
CA SER A 429 -9.38 12.84 2.90
C SER A 429 -8.02 13.52 2.92
N LEU A 430 -7.57 13.91 4.12
CA LEU A 430 -6.23 14.44 4.35
C LEU A 430 -5.17 13.34 4.32
N LEU A 431 -5.49 12.14 4.83
CA LEU A 431 -4.63 10.97 4.70
C LEU A 431 -4.57 10.51 3.25
N GLY A 432 -5.70 10.47 2.56
CA GLY A 432 -5.80 10.21 1.12
C GLY A 432 -5.04 11.24 0.28
N ALA A 433 -4.98 12.52 0.71
CA ALA A 433 -4.17 13.54 0.04
C ALA A 433 -2.65 13.28 0.10
N LEU A 434 -2.19 12.38 0.98
CA LEU A 434 -0.79 11.94 1.03
C LEU A 434 -0.46 10.85 0.00
N SER A 435 -1.45 10.20 -0.62
CA SER A 435 -1.29 9.05 -1.54
C SER A 435 -0.56 9.36 -2.87
N TRP A 436 -0.10 10.59 -3.09
CA TRP A 436 0.86 10.92 -4.16
C TRP A 436 2.31 11.06 -3.69
N ALA A 437 2.57 10.99 -2.38
CA ALA A 437 3.94 11.03 -1.84
C ALA A 437 4.13 10.22 -0.54
N ILE A 438 3.23 9.29 -0.27
CA ILE A 438 3.52 8.03 0.42
C ILE A 438 3.18 6.98 -0.63
N ASP A 439 4.02 5.98 -0.79
CA ASP A 439 3.66 4.73 -1.44
C ASP A 439 2.98 3.85 -0.37
N PRO A 440 1.65 3.89 -0.17
CA PRO A 440 0.92 2.75 0.32
C PRO A 440 0.63 1.88 -0.89
N SER A 441 1.64 1.16 -1.34
CA SER A 441 1.35 -0.16 -1.83
C SER A 441 0.97 -0.96 -0.59
N PRO A 442 -0.31 -1.37 -0.39
CA PRO A 442 -0.47 -2.77 -0.09
C PRO A 442 0.38 -3.46 -1.15
N SER A 443 1.31 -4.31 -0.72
CA SER A 443 1.89 -5.28 -1.63
C SER A 443 0.71 -5.86 -2.40
N VAL A 444 0.53 -5.40 -3.63
CA VAL A 444 -0.36 -6.07 -4.55
C VAL A 444 0.45 -7.27 -4.99
N ALA A 445 0.51 -8.24 -4.08
CA ALA A 445 0.77 -9.61 -4.43
C ALA A 445 -0.39 -10.02 -5.34
N GLY A 446 -0.34 -9.59 -6.60
CA GLY A 446 -1.42 -9.83 -7.56
C GLY A 446 -1.51 -8.95 -8.80
N LEU A 447 -0.82 -7.80 -8.92
CA LEU A 447 -0.93 -6.98 -10.15
C LEU A 447 0.38 -6.95 -10.94
N GLY A 448 0.25 -7.26 -12.23
CA GLY A 448 1.32 -7.25 -13.22
C GLY A 448 1.94 -5.87 -13.40
N TYR A 449 3.04 -5.57 -12.72
CA TYR A 449 3.75 -4.30 -12.91
C TYR A 449 4.28 -4.19 -14.34
N ALA A 450 4.08 -3.00 -14.93
CA ALA A 450 4.82 -2.56 -16.10
C ALA A 450 6.01 -1.72 -15.67
N GLU A 451 7.24 -2.12 -15.99
CA GLU A 451 8.38 -1.20 -15.86
C GLU A 451 8.45 -0.34 -17.12
N VAL A 452 8.31 0.99 -16.96
CA VAL A 452 8.29 1.95 -18.07
C VAL A 452 9.54 2.84 -18.00
N TRP A 453 10.27 2.94 -19.12
CA TRP A 453 11.43 3.79 -19.30
C TRP A 453 11.14 4.89 -20.35
N GLY A 454 11.24 6.18 -19.99
CA GLY A 454 11.06 7.33 -20.90
C GLY A 454 12.22 8.34 -20.84
N MET A 455 12.35 9.29 -21.78
CA MET A 455 13.45 10.28 -21.80
C MET A 455 13.12 11.61 -21.08
N ASP A 456 14.10 12.20 -20.38
CA ASP A 456 14.02 13.52 -19.72
C ASP A 456 14.82 14.64 -20.43
N ASP A 457 14.66 15.88 -19.95
CA ASP A 457 15.31 17.09 -20.46
C ASP A 457 16.86 17.05 -20.42
N ASN A 458 17.45 16.13 -19.65
CA ASN A 458 18.90 15.94 -19.56
C ASN A 458 19.42 14.90 -20.56
N ARG A 459 18.56 14.42 -21.47
CA ARG A 459 18.87 13.34 -22.44
C ARG A 459 19.17 12.03 -21.72
N GLN A 460 18.51 11.76 -20.59
CA GLN A 460 18.65 10.52 -19.83
C GLN A 460 17.32 9.77 -19.83
N PHE A 461 17.37 8.43 -19.86
CA PHE A 461 16.17 7.64 -19.61
C PHE A 461 15.85 7.68 -18.10
N GLN A 462 14.65 8.13 -17.76
CA GLN A 462 14.07 8.02 -16.42
C GLN A 462 13.16 6.79 -16.32
N PHE A 463 13.06 6.24 -15.12
CA PHE A 463 11.96 5.37 -14.73
C PHE A 463 10.73 6.22 -14.43
N SER A 464 9.53 5.74 -14.76
CA SER A 464 8.34 6.25 -14.07
C SER A 464 8.32 5.69 -12.64
N THR A 465 8.27 6.60 -11.66
CA THR A 465 7.91 6.45 -10.22
C THR A 465 8.56 5.37 -9.34
N ASN A 466 9.31 4.39 -9.84
CA ASN A 466 9.77 3.23 -9.04
C ASN A 466 11.29 3.15 -8.75
N GLY A 467 12.01 4.27 -8.73
CA GLY A 467 13.30 4.37 -8.02
C GLY A 467 14.48 3.52 -8.56
N THR A 468 15.25 4.09 -9.49
CA THR A 468 16.74 4.21 -9.49
C THR A 468 17.15 4.82 -10.82
N SER A 469 17.84 5.96 -10.85
CA SER A 469 18.32 6.54 -12.12
C SER A 469 19.53 5.77 -12.67
N LEU A 470 19.86 6.01 -13.94
CA LEU A 470 21.12 5.52 -14.51
C LEU A 470 22.21 6.55 -14.75
N GLY A 471 23.43 6.10 -14.44
CA GLY A 471 24.47 5.87 -15.46
C GLY A 471 24.81 7.05 -16.38
N ALA A 472 25.72 7.89 -15.90
CA ALA A 472 26.15 9.16 -16.48
C ALA A 472 26.87 9.14 -17.85
N THR A 473 26.63 8.19 -18.76
CA THR A 473 27.37 8.14 -20.05
C THR A 473 26.48 7.83 -21.25
N PHE A 474 25.96 8.90 -21.85
CA PHE A 474 25.72 8.98 -23.28
C PHE A 474 27.09 8.88 -24.00
N ASP A 475 27.32 7.85 -24.82
CA ASP A 475 28.50 7.82 -25.71
C ASP A 475 28.22 8.72 -26.92
N THR A 476 28.52 10.02 -26.78
CA THR A 476 28.20 11.06 -27.76
C THR A 476 29.08 11.04 -29.02
N ASN A 477 29.42 9.86 -29.56
CA ASN A 477 30.37 9.81 -30.66
C ASN A 477 29.92 10.60 -31.90
N HIS A 478 28.63 10.97 -32.08
CA HIS A 478 28.18 11.76 -33.26
C HIS A 478 27.02 12.78 -33.06
N ASN A 479 27.01 13.62 -32.01
CA ASN A 479 26.33 14.94 -31.96
C ASN A 479 24.91 15.08 -32.62
N GLY A 480 24.02 14.08 -32.56
CA GLY A 480 22.75 14.10 -33.30
C GLY A 480 21.50 14.54 -32.55
N ILE A 481 21.55 14.85 -31.26
CA ILE A 481 20.36 15.30 -30.51
C ILE A 481 20.45 16.81 -30.33
N ALA A 482 19.47 17.55 -30.87
CA ALA A 482 19.50 19.01 -30.91
C ALA A 482 18.82 19.66 -29.70
N GLN A 483 17.73 19.09 -29.18
CA GLN A 483 16.92 19.71 -28.12
C GLN A 483 15.95 18.69 -27.51
N ILE A 484 15.75 18.75 -26.18
CA ILE A 484 14.61 18.16 -25.46
C ILE A 484 13.88 19.33 -24.80
N ASN A 485 12.56 19.36 -24.89
CA ASN A 485 11.73 20.38 -24.24
C ASN A 485 11.02 19.78 -23.02
N ASP A 486 10.60 20.63 -22.07
CA ASP A 486 9.85 20.31 -20.85
C ASP A 486 8.55 19.50 -21.06
N ASP A 487 8.16 19.20 -22.30
CA ASP A 487 7.00 18.40 -22.70
C ASP A 487 7.34 16.94 -23.08
N GLY A 488 8.59 16.49 -22.95
CA GLY A 488 9.02 15.12 -23.29
C GLY A 488 9.38 14.90 -24.76
N THR A 489 9.27 15.93 -25.60
CA THR A 489 9.64 15.88 -27.02
C THR A 489 11.15 15.98 -27.21
N PHE A 490 11.77 15.11 -28.02
CA PHE A 490 13.17 15.24 -28.43
C PHE A 490 13.39 15.29 -29.95
N ILE A 491 14.36 16.11 -30.36
CA ILE A 491 14.70 16.36 -31.77
C ILE A 491 16.02 15.66 -32.12
N PHE A 492 15.94 14.69 -33.04
CA PHE A 492 17.06 14.01 -33.66
C PHE A 492 17.45 14.69 -34.99
N ALA A 493 18.63 15.31 -35.03
CA ALA A 493 19.19 16.07 -36.13
C ALA A 493 20.73 15.82 -36.24
N PRO A 494 21.16 14.71 -36.86
CA PRO A 494 22.57 14.35 -36.99
C PRO A 494 23.35 15.28 -37.92
N ASN A 495 24.64 15.47 -37.61
CA ASN A 495 25.56 16.31 -38.39
C ASN A 495 26.28 15.55 -39.53
N SER A 496 25.90 14.29 -39.78
CA SER A 496 26.44 13.42 -40.82
C SER A 496 25.30 12.75 -41.59
N GLY A 497 25.56 12.33 -42.83
CA GLY A 497 24.53 11.68 -43.65
C GLY A 497 24.34 10.19 -43.38
N ASN A 498 25.28 9.56 -42.68
CA ASN A 498 25.16 8.18 -42.20
C ASN A 498 25.72 8.11 -40.79
N GLY A 499 25.13 7.27 -39.96
CA GLY A 499 25.59 7.06 -38.60
C GLY A 499 24.60 6.28 -37.74
N ASN A 500 24.94 6.23 -36.47
CA ASN A 500 24.06 5.69 -35.44
C ASN A 500 24.41 6.33 -34.10
N ASP A 501 23.41 6.42 -33.23
CA ASP A 501 23.54 6.77 -31.82
C ASP A 501 22.98 5.62 -31.00
N THR A 502 23.67 5.26 -29.91
CA THR A 502 23.30 4.15 -29.02
C THR A 502 23.12 4.65 -27.61
N ILE A 503 22.08 4.16 -26.95
CA ILE A 503 21.64 4.55 -25.61
C ILE A 503 21.58 3.27 -24.80
N LEU A 504 22.31 3.21 -23.69
CA LEU A 504 22.34 2.03 -22.83
C LEU A 504 21.19 2.08 -21.81
N LEU A 505 20.54 0.94 -21.61
CA LEU A 505 19.55 0.72 -20.55
C LEU A 505 20.23 0.44 -19.21
N SER A 506 19.47 0.58 -18.13
CA SER A 506 19.98 0.52 -16.75
C SER A 506 20.41 -0.82 -16.30
N THR A 507 19.48 -1.67 -16.66
CA THR A 507 19.30 -2.99 -16.21
C THR A 507 18.90 -3.63 -17.52
N PRO A 508 19.69 -4.61 -17.98
CA PRO A 508 19.26 -5.39 -19.11
C PRO A 508 17.87 -5.97 -18.83
N ILE A 509 16.95 -5.76 -19.76
CA ILE A 509 15.66 -6.46 -19.77
C ILE A 509 15.98 -7.90 -20.11
N VAL A 510 15.82 -8.81 -19.17
CA VAL A 510 15.97 -10.24 -19.41
C VAL A 510 14.58 -10.82 -19.58
N LEU A 511 14.28 -11.34 -20.76
CA LEU A 511 13.02 -12.02 -21.04
C LEU A 511 13.05 -13.42 -20.44
N THR A 512 12.06 -13.71 -19.61
CA THR A 512 11.93 -15.02 -18.96
C THR A 512 10.48 -15.49 -19.01
N ASN A 513 10.28 -16.80 -18.83
CA ASN A 513 8.95 -17.33 -18.55
C ASN A 513 8.58 -16.92 -17.11
N GLY A 514 7.84 -15.81 -16.94
CA GLY A 514 7.51 -15.24 -15.64
C GLY A 514 7.38 -13.71 -15.68
N ALA A 515 7.84 -13.03 -14.62
CA ALA A 515 7.61 -11.61 -14.35
C ALA A 515 8.04 -10.63 -15.47
N THR A 516 8.94 -11.02 -16.37
CA THR A 516 9.36 -10.23 -17.54
C THR A 516 9.04 -10.98 -18.83
N SER A 517 7.80 -11.42 -18.98
CA SER A 517 7.36 -12.20 -20.15
C SER A 517 7.14 -11.37 -21.40
N LYS A 518 6.86 -10.07 -21.27
CA LYS A 518 6.56 -9.19 -22.40
C LYS A 518 7.44 -7.96 -22.40
N VAL A 519 7.77 -7.47 -23.58
CA VAL A 519 8.45 -6.19 -23.78
C VAL A 519 7.85 -5.45 -24.96
N LYS A 520 7.67 -4.14 -24.81
CA LYS A 520 7.15 -3.26 -25.85
C LYS A 520 8.08 -2.07 -26.04
N LEU A 521 8.40 -1.76 -27.29
CA LEU A 521 9.04 -0.52 -27.70
C LEU A 521 7.97 0.33 -28.38
N SER A 522 7.76 1.55 -27.90
CA SER A 522 6.79 2.49 -28.48
C SER A 522 7.31 3.91 -28.55
N TYR A 523 6.82 4.70 -29.51
CA TYR A 523 7.08 6.13 -29.61
C TYR A 523 6.06 6.82 -30.50
N ASP A 524 5.87 8.10 -30.26
CA ASP A 524 5.14 9.01 -31.13
C ASP A 524 6.11 9.70 -32.08
N LEU A 525 5.92 9.54 -33.39
CA LEU A 525 6.65 10.29 -34.40
C LEU A 525 5.87 11.56 -34.73
N SER A 526 6.24 12.67 -34.09
CA SER A 526 5.55 13.97 -34.25
C SER A 526 5.87 14.63 -35.59
N SER A 527 7.12 14.53 -36.06
CA SER A 527 7.50 14.99 -37.40
C SER A 527 8.80 14.35 -37.90
N VAL A 528 8.97 14.33 -39.22
CA VAL A 528 10.19 13.90 -39.91
C VAL A 528 10.35 14.73 -41.18
N ASP A 529 11.58 15.14 -41.47
CA ASP A 529 11.95 15.98 -42.61
C ASP A 529 13.21 15.40 -43.25
N PHE A 530 13.10 14.86 -44.47
CA PHE A 530 14.23 14.40 -45.27
C PHE A 530 14.47 15.37 -46.43
N SER A 531 15.62 16.04 -46.42
CA SER A 531 15.96 17.05 -47.43
C SER A 531 16.67 16.47 -48.68
N VAL A 532 16.92 15.15 -48.73
CA VAL A 532 17.52 14.45 -49.88
C VAL A 532 16.49 13.54 -50.55
N ASP A 533 16.51 13.54 -51.89
CA ASP A 533 15.64 12.76 -52.77
C ASP A 533 15.55 11.24 -52.41
N PRO A 534 14.33 10.65 -52.42
CA PRO A 534 13.99 9.25 -52.07
C PRO A 534 14.67 8.17 -52.92
N SER A 535 15.32 8.54 -54.03
CA SER A 535 16.06 7.60 -54.89
C SER A 535 17.30 6.97 -54.22
N THR A 536 17.64 7.37 -52.99
CA THR A 536 18.82 6.93 -52.25
C THR A 536 18.56 5.89 -51.16
N GLN A 537 17.32 5.51 -50.88
CA GLN A 537 16.95 4.66 -49.73
C GLN A 537 17.30 5.32 -48.38
N THR A 538 16.73 6.49 -48.10
CA THR A 538 16.87 7.17 -46.81
C THR A 538 16.14 6.38 -45.73
N ILE A 539 16.84 6.01 -44.65
CA ILE A 539 16.25 5.22 -43.56
C ILE A 539 16.42 5.88 -42.20
N LEU A 540 15.48 5.59 -41.31
CA LEU A 540 15.54 5.81 -39.88
C LEU A 540 15.08 4.53 -39.18
N ASP A 541 16.00 3.86 -38.50
CA ASP A 541 15.70 2.67 -37.69
C ASP A 541 15.75 3.03 -36.21
N VAL A 542 14.73 2.59 -35.46
CA VAL A 542 14.73 2.56 -34.00
C VAL A 542 14.80 1.10 -33.57
N ILE A 543 15.82 0.78 -32.78
CA ILE A 543 16.22 -0.60 -32.48
C ILE A 543 16.28 -0.79 -30.97
N LEU A 544 15.58 -1.78 -30.43
CA LEU A 544 15.83 -2.30 -29.09
C LEU A 544 16.71 -3.54 -29.25
N MET A 545 17.90 -3.53 -28.62
CA MET A 545 18.92 -4.57 -28.84
C MET A 545 19.69 -4.96 -27.59
N ASP A 546 20.20 -6.18 -27.60
CA ASP A 546 21.35 -6.58 -26.79
C ASP A 546 22.61 -6.04 -27.49
N SER A 547 23.34 -5.15 -26.83
CA SER A 547 24.56 -4.54 -27.35
C SER A 547 25.74 -5.51 -27.44
N VAL A 548 25.68 -6.65 -26.73
CA VAL A 548 26.70 -7.70 -26.73
C VAL A 548 26.46 -8.68 -27.87
N SER A 549 25.26 -9.28 -27.97
CA SER A 549 24.95 -10.25 -29.03
C SER A 549 24.49 -9.58 -30.33
N SER A 550 24.04 -8.33 -30.31
CA SER A 550 23.36 -7.69 -31.45
C SER A 550 22.01 -8.31 -31.83
N ASP A 551 21.42 -9.10 -30.96
CA ASP A 551 20.03 -9.54 -31.09
C ASP A 551 19.11 -8.32 -30.94
N SER A 552 18.08 -8.22 -31.78
CA SER A 552 17.30 -6.99 -31.84
C SER A 552 15.89 -7.14 -32.37
N VAL A 553 15.00 -6.28 -31.86
CA VAL A 553 13.78 -5.87 -32.55
C VAL A 553 14.00 -4.50 -33.19
N THR A 554 13.63 -4.37 -34.47
CA THR A 554 13.86 -3.15 -35.25
C THR A 554 12.57 -2.67 -35.87
N ILE A 555 12.26 -1.39 -35.67
CA ILE A 555 11.28 -0.66 -36.46
C ILE A 555 12.04 0.22 -37.45
N ARG A 556 11.85 -0.02 -38.74
CA ARG A 556 12.44 0.72 -39.85
C ARG A 556 11.42 1.63 -40.49
N LEU A 557 11.80 2.89 -40.67
CA LEU A 557 11.10 3.86 -41.49
C LEU A 557 11.95 4.15 -42.73
N LEU A 558 11.43 3.81 -43.91
CA LEU A 558 12.06 4.02 -45.21
C LEU A 558 11.32 5.12 -45.97
N ASP A 559 12.03 6.16 -46.39
CA ASP A 559 11.49 7.12 -47.35
C ASP A 559 11.34 6.46 -48.73
N VAL A 560 10.13 6.48 -49.28
CA VAL A 560 9.79 5.81 -50.54
C VAL A 560 9.41 6.74 -51.67
N ASP A 561 9.20 8.04 -51.42
CA ASP A 561 8.86 9.00 -52.47
C ASP A 561 9.23 10.46 -52.15
N THR A 562 9.07 11.35 -53.13
CA THR A 562 9.49 12.76 -53.00
C THR A 562 8.51 13.59 -52.17
N SER A 563 7.57 12.95 -51.49
CA SER A 563 6.57 13.57 -50.62
C SER A 563 6.77 13.18 -49.16
N ASP A 564 7.97 12.66 -48.82
CA ASP A 564 8.36 12.14 -47.51
C ASP A 564 7.41 11.06 -47.00
N THR A 565 6.86 10.26 -47.92
CA THR A 565 6.03 9.13 -47.54
C THR A 565 6.91 8.03 -46.99
N LEU A 566 6.65 7.64 -45.74
CA LEU A 566 7.43 6.65 -45.02
C LEU A 566 6.78 5.27 -45.05
N ARG A 567 7.56 4.25 -45.42
CA ARG A 567 7.19 2.84 -45.25
C ARG A 567 7.73 2.32 -43.91
N GLY A 568 6.82 1.86 -43.05
CA GLY A 568 7.15 1.22 -41.77
C GLY A 568 7.32 -0.29 -41.92
N GLN A 569 8.39 -0.83 -41.33
CA GLN A 569 8.71 -2.26 -41.38
C GLN A 569 9.21 -2.73 -40.02
N VAL A 570 8.75 -3.90 -39.56
CA VAL A 570 9.16 -4.48 -38.28
C VAL A 570 9.93 -5.78 -38.50
N TYR A 571 11.08 -5.91 -37.85
CA TYR A 571 12.01 -7.02 -38.01
C TYR A 571 12.50 -7.56 -36.67
N LEU A 572 12.78 -8.86 -36.64
CA LEU A 572 13.63 -9.49 -35.63
C LEU A 572 14.94 -9.97 -36.24
N ARG A 573 16.00 -9.93 -35.44
CA ARG A 573 17.35 -10.32 -35.83
C ARG A 573 18.08 -11.05 -34.70
N GLU A 574 18.78 -12.12 -35.08
CA GLU A 574 19.75 -12.87 -34.27
C GLU A 574 21.20 -12.48 -34.65
N GLU A 575 22.14 -12.56 -33.72
CA GLU A 575 23.58 -12.37 -33.94
C GLU A 575 24.11 -13.16 -35.15
N GLY A 576 24.95 -12.53 -35.96
CA GLY A 576 25.72 -13.24 -37.00
C GLY A 576 24.92 -13.76 -38.20
N THR A 577 23.59 -13.60 -38.23
CA THR A 577 22.75 -13.98 -39.37
C THR A 577 22.36 -12.77 -40.24
N PRO A 578 22.17 -12.95 -41.56
CA PRO A 578 21.53 -11.94 -42.40
C PRO A 578 20.09 -11.72 -41.91
N PRO A 579 19.58 -10.48 -41.92
CA PRO A 579 18.42 -10.15 -41.13
C PRO A 579 17.10 -10.68 -41.75
N ASN A 580 16.13 -10.88 -40.86
CA ASN A 580 14.69 -10.65 -41.01
C ASN A 580 13.78 -11.89 -40.96
N LEU A 581 13.43 -12.33 -39.75
CA LEU A 581 12.03 -12.74 -39.58
C LEU A 581 11.20 -11.47 -39.72
N PHE A 582 10.47 -11.37 -40.83
CA PHE A 582 9.65 -10.23 -41.15
C PHE A 582 8.33 -10.31 -40.39
N LEU A 583 8.12 -9.39 -39.45
CA LEU A 583 6.92 -9.39 -38.59
C LEU A 583 5.76 -8.61 -39.22
N GLY A 584 6.06 -7.54 -39.96
CA GLY A 584 5.05 -6.60 -40.44
C GLY A 584 5.53 -5.57 -41.45
N ASN A 585 4.64 -5.20 -42.39
CA ASN A 585 4.83 -4.11 -43.36
C ASN A 585 3.64 -3.16 -43.32
N GLN A 586 3.88 -1.86 -43.33
CA GLN A 586 2.86 -0.87 -43.68
C GLN A 586 3.41 0.10 -44.74
N THR A 587 2.69 0.23 -45.85
CA THR A 587 3.12 1.00 -47.03
C THR A 587 2.48 2.41 -47.07
N ALA A 588 2.20 3.01 -45.91
CA ALA A 588 1.63 4.36 -45.76
C ALA A 588 0.20 4.56 -46.31
N GLN A 589 -0.77 4.19 -45.48
CA GLN A 589 -2.00 4.94 -45.21
C GLN A 589 -2.30 4.72 -43.73
N PRO A 590 -2.39 5.78 -42.89
CA PRO A 590 -2.33 7.20 -43.21
C PRO A 590 -0.91 7.76 -43.46
N VAL A 591 -0.85 8.95 -44.06
CA VAL A 591 0.36 9.74 -44.34
C VAL A 591 0.98 10.21 -43.02
N LEU A 592 2.27 9.93 -42.81
CA LEU A 592 3.11 10.54 -41.76
C LEU A 592 3.37 12.00 -42.13
N SER A 593 2.37 12.87 -41.97
CA SER A 593 2.49 14.29 -42.31
C SER A 593 3.11 15.07 -41.15
N THR A 594 3.83 16.16 -41.44
CA THR A 594 4.43 17.10 -40.46
C THR A 594 3.43 17.75 -39.49
N ASN A 595 2.14 17.37 -39.52
CA ASN A 595 1.05 17.97 -38.77
C ASN A 595 0.15 16.94 -38.04
N VAL A 596 0.51 15.64 -38.03
CA VAL A 596 -0.26 14.60 -37.33
C VAL A 596 0.71 13.66 -36.59
N SER A 597 0.69 13.69 -35.26
CA SER A 597 1.47 12.78 -34.43
C SER A 597 1.08 11.34 -34.73
N THR A 598 2.07 10.44 -34.78
CA THR A 598 1.83 9.04 -35.13
C THR A 598 2.41 8.10 -34.11
N VAL A 599 1.53 7.30 -33.50
CA VAL A 599 1.89 6.25 -32.56
C VAL A 599 2.49 5.05 -33.32
N ILE A 600 3.65 4.61 -32.87
CA ILE A 600 4.35 3.44 -33.41
C ILE A 600 4.72 2.53 -32.24
N SER A 601 4.43 1.24 -32.34
CA SER A 601 4.80 0.27 -31.32
C SER A 601 5.08 -1.14 -31.86
N VAL A 602 5.91 -1.88 -31.14
CA VAL A 602 6.09 -3.33 -31.28
C VAL A 602 6.16 -3.97 -29.90
N GLU A 603 5.34 -4.99 -29.68
CA GLU A 603 5.29 -5.82 -28.48
C GLU A 603 5.77 -7.24 -28.82
N LEU A 604 6.58 -7.80 -27.94
CA LEU A 604 7.02 -9.19 -27.95
C LEU A 604 6.54 -9.88 -26.69
N ASP A 605 5.98 -11.08 -26.83
CA ASP A 605 5.61 -11.97 -25.72
C ASP A 605 6.47 -13.23 -25.78
N TYR A 606 7.48 -13.28 -24.90
CA TYR A 606 8.42 -14.37 -24.77
C TYR A 606 7.76 -15.65 -24.28
N SER A 607 6.78 -15.53 -23.39
CA SER A 607 6.10 -16.68 -22.77
C SER A 607 5.10 -17.36 -23.70
N ALA A 608 4.28 -16.56 -24.40
CA ALA A 608 3.31 -17.05 -25.36
C ALA A 608 3.94 -17.34 -26.73
N GLY A 609 5.19 -16.90 -26.95
CA GLY A 609 5.85 -16.98 -28.25
C GLY A 609 5.10 -16.18 -29.30
N GLY A 610 4.85 -14.91 -29.01
CA GLY A 610 3.99 -14.03 -29.80
C GLY A 610 4.59 -12.65 -30.06
N TYR A 611 4.04 -11.94 -31.04
CA TYR A 611 4.33 -10.54 -31.28
C TYR A 611 3.07 -9.78 -31.70
N ALA A 612 3.06 -8.49 -31.42
CA ALA A 612 2.10 -7.53 -31.97
C ALA A 612 2.86 -6.26 -32.39
N TRP A 613 2.36 -5.56 -33.40
CA TRP A 613 2.87 -4.25 -33.79
C TRP A 613 1.72 -3.36 -34.23
N ASP A 614 1.90 -2.06 -34.04
CA ASP A 614 1.03 -1.00 -34.53
C ASP A 614 1.89 0.07 -35.19
N ILE A 615 1.59 0.41 -36.43
CA ILE A 615 2.14 1.59 -37.10
C ILE A 615 0.95 2.41 -37.57
N ASN A 616 0.66 3.52 -36.87
CA ASN A 616 -0.41 4.45 -37.23
C ASN A 616 -1.81 3.82 -37.39
N GLY A 617 -2.19 2.93 -36.48
CA GLY A 617 -3.45 2.19 -36.48
C GLY A 617 -3.49 0.99 -37.42
N ALA A 618 -2.42 0.73 -38.19
CA ALA A 618 -2.27 -0.54 -38.89
C ALA A 618 -1.59 -1.53 -37.96
N THR A 619 -2.34 -2.55 -37.55
CA THR A 619 -1.87 -3.55 -36.60
C THR A 619 -1.54 -4.88 -37.29
N GLY A 620 -0.64 -5.64 -36.68
CA GLY A 620 -0.40 -7.03 -37.03
C GLY A 620 0.11 -7.81 -35.84
N SER A 621 -0.25 -9.09 -35.76
CA SER A 621 0.20 -9.99 -34.70
C SER A 621 0.45 -11.40 -35.24
N GLY A 622 1.19 -12.20 -34.49
CA GLY A 622 1.51 -13.57 -34.89
C GLY A 622 2.33 -14.31 -33.85
N ALA A 623 2.63 -15.57 -34.14
CA ALA A 623 3.49 -16.41 -33.31
C ALA A 623 4.95 -16.28 -33.75
N VAL A 624 5.86 -16.21 -32.78
CA VAL A 624 7.30 -16.21 -32.98
C VAL A 624 8.00 -16.94 -31.83
N ASP A 625 8.93 -17.83 -32.16
CA ASP A 625 9.77 -18.51 -31.18
C ASP A 625 10.99 -17.63 -30.83
N LEU A 626 10.82 -16.72 -29.87
CA LEU A 626 11.90 -15.80 -29.45
C LEU A 626 13.08 -16.55 -28.83
N ALA A 627 12.80 -17.57 -28.02
CA ALA A 627 13.82 -18.43 -27.43
C ALA A 627 14.62 -19.19 -28.49
N GLY A 628 13.95 -19.70 -29.52
CA GLY A 628 14.58 -20.35 -30.68
C GLY A 628 15.40 -19.40 -31.55
N LEU A 629 15.13 -18.09 -31.51
CA LEU A 629 15.91 -17.03 -32.16
C LEU A 629 17.03 -16.47 -31.26
N GLY A 630 17.16 -16.94 -30.01
CA GLY A 630 18.15 -16.42 -29.05
C GLY A 630 17.82 -15.04 -28.49
N ILE A 631 16.61 -14.51 -28.72
CA ILE A 631 16.21 -13.18 -28.27
C ILE A 631 15.65 -13.29 -26.84
N ASP A 632 16.52 -13.20 -25.84
CA ASP A 632 16.15 -13.31 -24.42
C ASP A 632 16.62 -12.12 -23.56
N ARG A 633 17.25 -11.12 -24.17
CA ARG A 633 17.81 -9.97 -23.44
C ARG A 633 17.85 -8.72 -24.31
N PHE A 634 17.65 -7.55 -23.69
CA PHE A 634 17.87 -6.23 -24.30
C PHE A 634 18.58 -5.31 -23.30
N ASP A 635 19.58 -4.56 -23.73
CA ASP A 635 20.31 -3.64 -22.86
C ASP A 635 20.58 -2.26 -23.48
N SER A 636 20.06 -2.01 -24.68
CA SER A 636 20.25 -0.72 -25.35
C SER A 636 19.17 -0.41 -26.37
N ILE A 637 18.95 0.89 -26.58
CA ILE A 637 18.20 1.44 -27.70
C ILE A 637 19.18 2.07 -28.67
N LYS A 638 19.04 1.78 -29.95
CA LYS A 638 19.92 2.28 -31.01
C LYS A 638 19.11 2.92 -32.12
N ILE A 639 19.51 4.14 -32.49
CA ILE A 639 18.94 4.87 -33.63
C ILE A 639 19.95 4.80 -34.77
N VAL A 640 19.55 4.28 -35.92
CA VAL A 640 20.41 4.19 -37.12
C VAL A 640 19.80 5.01 -38.24
N TYR A 641 20.64 5.77 -38.94
CA TYR A 641 20.22 6.63 -40.04
C TYR A 641 21.19 6.50 -41.21
N ASN A 642 20.66 6.39 -42.43
CA ASN A 642 21.47 6.36 -43.65
C ASN A 642 20.88 7.23 -44.76
N ASN A 643 21.76 7.80 -45.57
CA ASN A 643 21.49 8.70 -46.70
C ASN A 643 20.80 10.02 -46.32
N TRP A 644 21.00 10.47 -45.08
CA TRP A 644 20.54 11.78 -44.62
C TRP A 644 21.39 12.91 -45.23
N SER A 645 20.82 14.11 -45.32
CA SER A 645 21.55 15.34 -45.60
C SER A 645 22.10 15.94 -44.31
N ASN A 646 23.41 16.15 -44.29
CA ASN A 646 24.25 16.42 -43.12
C ASN A 646 23.94 17.75 -42.35
N SER A 647 22.83 18.45 -42.62
CA SER A 647 22.50 19.71 -41.93
C SER A 647 21.02 20.12 -41.87
N THR A 648 20.11 19.40 -42.52
CA THR A 648 18.69 19.79 -42.58
C THR A 648 17.72 18.68 -42.21
N ASP A 649 18.13 17.42 -42.26
CA ASP A 649 17.24 16.30 -41.94
C ASP A 649 17.01 16.20 -40.44
N LYS A 650 15.74 16.00 -40.04
CA LYS A 650 15.33 15.95 -38.64
C LYS A 650 14.21 14.95 -38.43
N ALA A 651 14.22 14.25 -37.30
CA ALA A 651 13.08 13.52 -36.78
C ALA A 651 12.76 14.04 -35.37
N VAL A 652 11.49 14.16 -35.06
CA VAL A 652 10.98 14.59 -33.75
C VAL A 652 10.17 13.45 -33.19
N PHE A 653 10.61 12.96 -32.05
CA PHE A 653 10.00 11.89 -31.30
C PHE A 653 9.39 12.45 -30.03
N ASP A 654 8.24 11.92 -29.66
CA ASP A 654 7.54 12.13 -28.41
C ASP A 654 7.21 10.76 -27.80
N HIS A 655 7.01 10.66 -26.49
CA HIS A 655 6.70 9.41 -25.77
C HIS A 655 7.55 8.17 -26.18
N LEU A 656 8.86 8.33 -26.45
CA LEU A 656 9.73 7.18 -26.70
C LEU A 656 9.92 6.37 -25.42
N MET A 657 9.34 5.17 -25.41
CA MET A 657 9.24 4.30 -24.25
C MET A 657 9.67 2.87 -24.56
N VAL A 658 10.25 2.23 -23.56
CA VAL A 658 10.29 0.77 -23.46
C VAL A 658 9.46 0.38 -22.25
N GLU A 659 8.68 -0.68 -22.39
CA GLU A 659 7.80 -1.20 -21.35
C GLU A 659 8.06 -2.70 -21.20
N THR A 660 8.11 -3.22 -19.99
CA THR A 660 7.97 -4.67 -19.76
C THR A 660 6.63 -4.94 -19.10
N PHE A 661 6.03 -6.11 -19.34
CA PHE A 661 4.76 -6.46 -18.69
C PHE A 661 4.80 -7.91 -18.17
N MET A 662 4.10 -8.15 -17.06
CA MET A 662 3.71 -9.50 -16.66
C MET A 662 2.50 -9.96 -17.50
N THR A 663 2.38 -11.26 -17.72
CA THR A 663 1.07 -11.86 -18.04
C THR A 663 0.16 -11.63 -16.83
N GLN A 664 -0.91 -10.84 -16.99
CA GLN A 664 -1.85 -10.56 -15.90
C GLN A 664 -2.46 -11.87 -15.35
N PRO A 665 -2.68 -12.00 -14.04
CA PRO A 665 -3.76 -12.86 -13.57
C PRO A 665 -5.09 -12.27 -14.07
N GLU A 666 -5.97 -13.12 -14.58
CA GLU A 666 -7.31 -12.73 -15.04
C GLU A 666 -7.99 -11.82 -13.99
N SER A 667 -8.54 -10.68 -14.41
CA SER A 667 -9.37 -9.83 -13.55
C SER A 667 -10.48 -10.70 -12.96
N ILE A 668 -10.86 -10.51 -11.70
CA ILE A 668 -12.05 -11.22 -11.17
C ILE A 668 -13.34 -10.70 -11.83
N TYR A 669 -13.28 -9.54 -12.48
CA TYR A 669 -14.40 -8.90 -13.15
C TYR A 669 -14.47 -9.32 -14.61
N ILE A 670 -15.64 -9.79 -15.03
CA ILE A 670 -16.00 -9.98 -16.43
C ILE A 670 -16.23 -8.61 -17.08
N VAL A 671 -16.98 -7.74 -16.40
CA VAL A 671 -17.15 -6.33 -16.79
C VAL A 671 -16.75 -5.44 -15.64
N GLU A 672 -15.91 -4.45 -15.91
CA GLU A 672 -15.54 -3.43 -14.93
C GLU A 672 -15.49 -2.05 -15.58
N TYR A 673 -16.36 -1.16 -15.12
CA TYR A 673 -16.32 0.27 -15.43
C TYR A 673 -16.17 1.06 -14.14
N GLN A 674 -15.02 1.69 -13.96
CA GLN A 674 -14.73 2.56 -12.81
C GLN A 674 -15.04 4.05 -13.09
N MET A 675 -15.41 4.40 -14.33
CA MET A 675 -15.80 5.76 -14.76
C MET A 675 -14.76 6.87 -14.50
N ASN A 676 -13.48 6.50 -14.38
CA ASN A 676 -12.38 7.39 -13.99
C ASN A 676 -11.73 8.14 -15.17
N ASP A 677 -12.26 7.99 -16.38
CA ASP A 677 -11.74 8.67 -17.56
C ASP A 677 -11.87 10.20 -17.47
N VAL A 678 -11.03 10.89 -18.23
CA VAL A 678 -11.03 12.36 -18.33
C VAL A 678 -12.43 12.88 -18.65
N ALA A 679 -12.79 14.02 -18.07
CA ALA A 679 -14.10 14.63 -18.26
C ALA A 679 -14.50 14.71 -19.73
N THR A 680 -15.81 14.56 -20.01
CA THR A 680 -16.45 14.53 -21.32
C THR A 680 -16.26 13.26 -22.15
N THR A 681 -15.63 12.22 -21.58
CA THR A 681 -15.52 10.91 -22.24
C THR A 681 -16.91 10.27 -22.34
N ALA A 682 -17.38 10.03 -23.57
CA ALA A 682 -18.68 9.42 -23.80
C ALA A 682 -18.69 7.97 -23.30
N LEU A 683 -19.82 7.47 -22.76
CA LEU A 683 -19.96 6.11 -22.23
C LEU A 683 -19.41 4.99 -23.15
N SER A 684 -19.47 5.17 -24.47
CA SER A 684 -18.94 4.20 -25.44
C SER A 684 -17.42 4.15 -25.56
N SER A 685 -16.72 5.07 -24.90
CA SER A 685 -15.27 5.25 -24.94
C SER A 685 -14.66 5.34 -23.54
N VAL A 686 -15.48 5.12 -22.50
CA VAL A 686 -15.01 4.92 -21.12
C VAL A 686 -14.27 3.60 -21.09
N ASP A 687 -13.09 3.58 -20.48
CA ASP A 687 -12.29 2.38 -20.35
C ASP A 687 -13.01 1.33 -19.50
N GLN A 688 -13.11 0.13 -20.08
CA GLN A 688 -13.57 -1.07 -19.42
C GLN A 688 -12.31 -1.91 -19.12
N THR A 689 -12.15 -2.33 -17.87
CA THR A 689 -10.94 -3.05 -17.39
C THR A 689 -11.20 -4.51 -17.02
N GLY A 690 -12.38 -5.03 -17.33
CA GLY A 690 -12.76 -6.42 -17.08
C GLY A 690 -12.21 -7.36 -18.16
N ASN A 691 -12.30 -8.67 -17.92
CA ASN A 691 -11.76 -9.68 -18.84
C ASN A 691 -12.45 -9.73 -20.19
N ASP A 692 -13.73 -9.34 -20.26
CA ASP A 692 -14.47 -9.36 -21.52
C ASP A 692 -14.22 -8.08 -22.31
N PRO A 693 -13.81 -8.16 -23.60
CA PRO A 693 -13.48 -6.99 -24.42
C PRO A 693 -14.72 -6.21 -24.91
N GLY A 694 -15.93 -6.59 -24.48
CA GLY A 694 -17.16 -5.89 -24.83
C GLY A 694 -17.17 -4.43 -24.38
N SER A 695 -17.79 -3.56 -25.19
CA SER A 695 -18.00 -2.14 -24.86
C SER A 695 -19.43 -1.69 -25.15
N PHE A 696 -19.88 -0.63 -24.47
CA PHE A 696 -21.19 -0.03 -24.77
C PHE A 696 -21.19 0.75 -26.09
N PRO A 697 -22.28 0.73 -26.87
CA PRO A 697 -22.39 1.53 -28.09
C PRO A 697 -22.66 3.01 -27.78
N ALA A 698 -22.31 3.88 -28.74
CA ALA A 698 -22.60 5.31 -28.64
C ALA A 698 -24.10 5.60 -28.48
N LEU A 699 -24.42 6.52 -27.57
CA LEU A 699 -25.79 6.93 -27.26
C LEU A 699 -26.21 8.16 -28.06
N THR A 700 -27.48 8.22 -28.45
CA THR A 700 -28.08 9.38 -29.14
C THR A 700 -29.27 9.89 -28.35
N GLY A 701 -29.39 11.22 -28.16
CA GLY A 701 -30.51 11.83 -27.42
C GLY A 701 -30.48 11.59 -25.91
N ILE A 702 -29.29 11.26 -25.38
CA ILE A 702 -28.90 11.27 -23.97
C ILE A 702 -27.53 11.94 -23.92
N ASP A 703 -27.32 12.84 -22.97
CA ASP A 703 -25.99 13.29 -22.58
C ASP A 703 -25.46 12.34 -21.50
N ALA A 704 -24.47 11.52 -21.86
CA ALA A 704 -23.87 10.50 -21.00
C ALA A 704 -22.35 10.53 -21.19
N ALA A 705 -21.70 11.32 -20.36
CA ALA A 705 -20.27 11.54 -20.41
C ALA A 705 -19.68 11.61 -19.01
N THR A 706 -18.38 11.32 -18.90
CA THR A 706 -17.67 11.42 -17.62
C THR A 706 -17.59 12.86 -17.12
N ASP A 707 -17.60 13.05 -15.82
CA ASP A 707 -17.39 14.35 -15.17
C ASP A 707 -15.91 14.61 -14.82
N GLY A 708 -15.04 13.60 -14.97
CA GLY A 708 -13.63 13.64 -14.59
C GLY A 708 -13.38 13.49 -13.09
N LEU A 709 -14.41 13.12 -12.33
CA LEU A 709 -14.39 12.90 -10.88
C LEU A 709 -14.78 11.46 -10.52
N GLY A 710 -14.68 10.53 -11.48
CA GLY A 710 -15.04 9.13 -11.29
C GLY A 710 -16.51 8.82 -11.52
N ASN A 711 -17.25 9.62 -12.30
CA ASN A 711 -18.64 9.30 -12.64
C ASN A 711 -18.95 9.54 -14.12
N VAL A 712 -19.92 8.76 -14.64
CA VAL A 712 -20.66 9.11 -15.86
C VAL A 712 -21.99 9.75 -15.50
N LEU A 713 -22.19 10.98 -15.96
CA LEU A 713 -23.35 11.79 -15.69
C LEU A 713 -24.40 11.64 -16.80
N PHE A 714 -25.62 11.28 -16.44
CA PHE A 714 -26.76 11.13 -17.35
C PHE A 714 -27.71 12.33 -17.25
N ARG A 715 -27.85 13.08 -18.35
CA ARG A 715 -28.73 14.26 -18.49
C ARG A 715 -29.43 14.29 -19.86
N ASP A 716 -30.40 15.19 -20.01
CA ASP A 716 -31.13 15.43 -21.27
C ASP A 716 -31.67 14.14 -21.91
N VAL A 717 -32.16 13.22 -21.09
CA VAL A 717 -32.68 11.92 -21.57
C VAL A 717 -34.01 12.12 -22.27
N THR A 718 -34.00 12.15 -23.60
CA THR A 718 -35.20 12.47 -24.41
C THR A 718 -36.12 11.28 -24.70
N ALA A 719 -35.64 10.06 -24.52
CA ALA A 719 -36.38 8.82 -24.74
C ALA A 719 -35.72 7.66 -24.00
N SER A 720 -36.46 6.56 -23.78
CA SER A 720 -35.89 5.35 -23.17
C SER A 720 -34.77 4.78 -24.05
N LYS A 721 -33.66 4.34 -23.43
CA LYS A 721 -32.50 3.75 -24.10
C LYS A 721 -32.08 2.46 -23.42
N GLY A 722 -31.47 1.57 -24.20
CA GLY A 722 -30.96 0.29 -23.73
C GLY A 722 -29.65 -0.08 -24.44
N PRO A 723 -28.55 0.70 -24.27
CA PRO A 723 -27.25 0.29 -24.79
C PRO A 723 -26.91 -1.11 -24.29
N THR A 724 -26.46 -1.94 -25.22
CA THR A 724 -26.19 -3.35 -25.00
C THR A 724 -24.74 -3.61 -25.37
N MET A 725 -23.95 -3.99 -24.38
CA MET A 725 -22.66 -4.61 -24.57
C MET A 725 -22.90 -6.09 -24.93
N SER A 726 -22.32 -6.52 -26.04
CA SER A 726 -22.24 -7.95 -26.35
C SER A 726 -20.98 -8.48 -25.72
N LEU A 727 -21.12 -9.49 -24.86
CA LEU A 727 -19.99 -10.17 -24.26
C LEU A 727 -19.38 -11.12 -25.29
N ALA A 728 -18.05 -11.27 -25.26
CA ALA A 728 -17.33 -12.20 -26.11
C ALA A 728 -17.72 -13.66 -25.80
N ASP A 729 -17.96 -13.95 -24.52
CA ASP A 729 -18.30 -15.28 -24.02
C ASP A 729 -19.79 -15.47 -23.68
N VAL A 730 -20.19 -16.74 -23.59
CA VAL A 730 -21.51 -17.17 -23.12
C VAL A 730 -21.37 -17.82 -21.75
N TYR A 731 -21.91 -17.18 -20.73
CA TYR A 731 -21.83 -17.61 -19.33
C TYR A 731 -23.06 -18.46 -19.00
N SER A 732 -22.87 -19.66 -18.46
CA SER A 732 -23.95 -20.65 -18.31
C SER A 732 -23.94 -21.48 -17.02
N ASN A 733 -23.00 -21.21 -16.11
CA ASN A 733 -22.86 -21.88 -14.81
C ASN A 733 -22.17 -20.96 -13.79
N GLY A 734 -22.32 -21.25 -12.50
CA GLY A 734 -21.69 -20.52 -11.40
C GLY A 734 -22.51 -19.34 -10.85
N VAL A 735 -21.94 -18.73 -9.81
CA VAL A 735 -22.51 -17.58 -9.09
C VAL A 735 -21.90 -16.30 -9.63
N TYR A 736 -22.72 -15.29 -9.86
CA TYR A 736 -22.33 -14.00 -10.39
C TYR A 736 -22.88 -12.87 -9.54
N THR A 737 -22.15 -11.76 -9.54
CA THR A 737 -22.54 -10.54 -8.84
C THR A 737 -22.51 -9.36 -9.81
N ILE A 738 -23.57 -8.55 -9.81
CA ILE A 738 -23.64 -7.25 -10.46
C ILE A 738 -23.69 -6.19 -9.36
N ASP A 739 -22.74 -5.26 -9.37
CA ASP A 739 -22.85 -4.03 -8.59
C ASP A 739 -23.07 -2.82 -9.49
N LEU A 740 -23.98 -1.95 -9.07
CA LEU A 740 -24.27 -0.66 -9.68
C LEU A 740 -24.22 0.42 -8.61
N TYR A 741 -23.26 1.32 -8.71
CA TYR A 741 -23.13 2.48 -7.82
C TYR A 741 -23.68 3.74 -8.48
N ILE A 742 -24.73 4.30 -7.89
CA ILE A 742 -25.26 5.62 -8.25
C ILE A 742 -24.78 6.61 -7.19
N SER A 743 -23.81 7.45 -7.55
CA SER A 743 -23.17 8.40 -6.62
C SER A 743 -24.08 9.58 -6.30
N GLU A 744 -24.78 10.11 -7.31
CA GLU A 744 -25.67 11.26 -7.16
C GLU A 744 -26.91 11.16 -8.06
N TRP A 745 -28.01 11.82 -7.66
CA TRP A 745 -29.21 11.97 -8.46
C TRP A 745 -30.01 13.22 -8.11
N ASP A 746 -30.72 13.76 -9.09
CA ASP A 746 -31.78 14.75 -8.89
C ASP A 746 -32.98 14.38 -9.78
N GLN A 747 -34.11 14.09 -9.15
CA GLN A 747 -35.39 13.73 -9.76
C GLN A 747 -36.53 14.61 -9.22
N THR A 748 -36.22 15.78 -8.65
CA THR A 748 -37.17 16.67 -7.97
C THR A 748 -38.24 17.30 -8.88
N ALA A 749 -37.99 17.38 -10.19
CA ALA A 749 -38.94 17.90 -11.18
C ALA A 749 -40.15 16.97 -11.47
N GLU A 750 -40.38 15.93 -10.63
CA GLU A 750 -41.48 14.96 -10.64
C GLU A 750 -41.93 14.46 -12.02
N ASN A 751 -41.24 13.44 -12.55
CA ASN A 751 -41.71 12.60 -13.64
C ASN A 751 -41.69 11.13 -13.20
N HIS A 752 -42.86 10.53 -12.99
CA HIS A 752 -42.94 9.11 -12.60
C HIS A 752 -42.47 8.20 -13.74
N GLY A 753 -41.51 7.29 -13.48
CA GLY A 753 -41.02 6.31 -14.45
C GLY A 753 -39.59 6.53 -14.98
N ASN A 754 -38.83 7.47 -14.40
CA ASN A 754 -37.41 7.69 -14.70
C ASN A 754 -36.54 6.74 -13.89
N LEU A 755 -35.69 5.95 -14.54
CA LEU A 755 -34.83 4.98 -13.84
C LEU A 755 -33.62 4.54 -14.68
N ILE A 756 -32.53 4.16 -14.00
CA ILE A 756 -31.34 3.53 -14.58
C ILE A 756 -31.17 2.14 -13.96
N ARG A 757 -30.92 1.11 -14.78
CA ARG A 757 -30.70 -0.28 -14.35
C ARG A 757 -29.56 -0.97 -15.09
N ALA A 758 -28.74 -1.72 -14.39
CA ALA A 758 -27.82 -2.69 -14.98
C ALA A 758 -28.51 -4.05 -15.14
N SER A 759 -28.20 -4.81 -16.20
CA SER A 759 -28.83 -6.11 -16.46
C SER A 759 -27.99 -7.09 -17.28
N VAL A 760 -28.27 -8.38 -17.11
CA VAL A 760 -27.78 -9.48 -17.96
C VAL A 760 -28.91 -10.19 -18.72
N GLN A 761 -28.64 -10.71 -19.93
CA GLN A 761 -29.63 -11.36 -20.80
C GLN A 761 -29.01 -12.43 -21.73
N SER A 762 -29.79 -13.48 -22.09
CA SER A 762 -29.39 -14.62 -22.96
C SER A 762 -29.48 -14.35 -24.47
N SER A 763 -30.40 -13.49 -24.93
CA SER A 763 -30.43 -12.86 -26.27
C SER A 763 -31.64 -11.91 -26.41
N LEU A 764 -31.67 -11.06 -27.46
CA LEU A 764 -32.73 -10.07 -27.73
C LEU A 764 -34.16 -10.63 -27.93
N THR A 765 -34.32 -11.95 -28.08
CA THR A 765 -35.61 -12.58 -28.46
C THR A 765 -36.34 -13.26 -27.32
N ASP A 766 -35.62 -13.72 -26.30
CA ASP A 766 -36.23 -14.36 -25.13
C ASP A 766 -36.15 -13.37 -23.97
N GLY A 767 -37.32 -12.95 -23.47
CA GLY A 767 -37.47 -11.91 -22.45
C GLY A 767 -36.95 -12.28 -21.06
N GLU A 768 -35.96 -13.16 -20.97
CA GLU A 768 -35.30 -13.62 -19.75
C GLU A 768 -34.09 -12.73 -19.45
N SER A 769 -34.15 -11.99 -18.35
CA SER A 769 -33.08 -11.13 -17.90
C SER A 769 -33.16 -10.91 -16.40
N MET A 770 -32.04 -10.49 -15.84
CA MET A 770 -31.92 -10.02 -14.48
C MET A 770 -31.50 -8.57 -14.46
N MET A 771 -32.16 -7.76 -13.64
CA MET A 771 -31.87 -6.33 -13.57
C MET A 771 -31.89 -5.82 -12.14
N ILE A 772 -31.05 -4.82 -11.85
CA ILE A 772 -31.10 -4.02 -10.63
C ILE A 772 -30.91 -2.54 -10.96
N GLY A 773 -31.60 -1.66 -10.24
CA GLY A 773 -31.38 -0.23 -10.40
C GLY A 773 -32.29 0.68 -9.60
N LEU A 774 -32.09 1.98 -9.80
CA LEU A 774 -32.66 3.09 -9.02
C LEU A 774 -33.54 3.96 -9.91
N GLY A 775 -34.70 4.40 -9.40
CA GLY A 775 -35.57 5.32 -10.13
C GLY A 775 -36.84 5.74 -9.41
N VAL A 776 -37.65 6.57 -10.05
CA VAL A 776 -38.97 7.00 -9.58
C VAL A 776 -40.04 6.05 -10.10
N ASP A 777 -40.83 5.46 -9.19
CA ASP A 777 -41.97 4.60 -9.52
C ASP A 777 -43.30 5.27 -9.13
N SER A 778 -44.33 5.16 -9.97
CA SER A 778 -45.62 5.82 -9.75
C SER A 778 -46.39 5.36 -8.51
N ASN A 779 -46.00 4.23 -7.93
CA ASN A 779 -46.65 3.67 -6.75
C ASN A 779 -46.03 4.13 -5.41
N TYR A 780 -44.91 4.85 -5.46
CA TYR A 780 -44.11 5.20 -4.28
C TYR A 780 -43.83 6.71 -4.22
N ASN A 781 -43.57 7.23 -3.02
CA ASN A 781 -43.29 8.65 -2.81
C ASN A 781 -41.80 8.86 -2.51
N GLY A 782 -40.97 8.74 -3.55
CA GLY A 782 -39.52 8.87 -3.48
C GLY A 782 -38.82 8.09 -4.59
N MET A 783 -37.50 7.96 -4.47
CA MET A 783 -36.74 7.01 -5.28
C MET A 783 -36.94 5.59 -4.76
N VAL A 784 -36.78 4.61 -5.65
CA VAL A 784 -36.99 3.19 -5.38
C VAL A 784 -35.85 2.37 -5.97
N VAL A 785 -35.28 1.50 -5.14
CA VAL A 785 -34.43 0.40 -5.59
C VAL A 785 -35.31 -0.76 -6.04
N SER A 786 -35.07 -1.25 -7.25
CA SER A 786 -35.88 -2.29 -7.87
C SER A 786 -35.02 -3.40 -8.47
N SER A 787 -35.45 -4.65 -8.30
CA SER A 787 -34.94 -5.81 -9.03
C SER A 787 -36.03 -6.35 -9.97
N TRP A 788 -35.60 -6.92 -11.10
CA TRP A 788 -36.49 -7.65 -11.99
C TRP A 788 -35.88 -8.99 -12.39
N VAL A 789 -36.66 -10.06 -12.22
CA VAL A 789 -36.29 -11.41 -12.63
C VAL A 789 -37.38 -11.96 -13.55
N ALA A 790 -36.97 -12.36 -14.75
CA ALA A 790 -37.88 -12.87 -15.76
C ALA A 790 -37.92 -14.41 -15.80
N PRO A 791 -39.05 -15.00 -16.25
CA PRO A 791 -40.29 -14.36 -16.71
C PRO A 791 -41.21 -13.98 -15.53
N GLY A 792 -41.44 -12.68 -15.35
CA GLY A 792 -42.69 -12.19 -14.75
C GLY A 792 -42.72 -11.83 -13.27
N THR A 793 -41.60 -11.60 -12.58
CA THR A 793 -41.66 -11.06 -11.21
C THR A 793 -40.87 -9.75 -11.08
N TYR A 794 -41.60 -8.63 -10.98
CA TYR A 794 -41.06 -7.35 -10.54
C TYR A 794 -41.16 -7.29 -9.02
N VAL A 795 -40.02 -7.18 -8.36
CA VAL A 795 -39.95 -7.06 -6.91
C VAL A 795 -39.33 -5.71 -6.59
N SER A 796 -40.13 -4.82 -6.02
CA SER A 796 -39.68 -3.54 -5.50
C SER A 796 -39.22 -3.72 -4.06
N GLY A 797 -37.98 -3.34 -3.77
CA GLY A 797 -37.33 -3.56 -2.48
C GLY A 797 -37.62 -2.54 -1.39
N SER A 798 -38.32 -1.47 -1.71
CA SER A 798 -38.62 -0.43 -0.75
C SER A 798 -40.09 -0.50 -0.32
N THR A 799 -40.31 -0.97 0.91
CA THR A 799 -41.46 -0.52 1.72
C THR A 799 -41.16 0.81 2.43
N ILE A 800 -40.22 1.63 1.96
CA ILE A 800 -39.70 2.77 2.73
C ILE A 800 -39.71 4.08 1.93
N ASN A 801 -40.52 5.02 2.40
CA ASN A 801 -40.58 6.41 1.96
C ASN A 801 -39.32 7.20 2.36
N GLU A 802 -38.11 6.63 2.22
CA GLU A 802 -36.87 7.15 2.82
C GLU A 802 -35.80 7.58 1.80
N ILE A 803 -35.81 7.07 0.57
CA ILE A 803 -34.83 7.51 -0.44
C ILE A 803 -35.35 8.82 -1.09
N PRO A 804 -34.68 9.96 -0.86
CA PRO A 804 -35.14 11.26 -1.35
C PRO A 804 -35.07 11.33 -2.88
N TYR A 805 -35.90 12.19 -3.49
CA TYR A 805 -35.83 12.48 -4.93
C TYR A 805 -34.53 13.14 -5.36
N GLN A 806 -33.71 13.62 -4.42
CA GLN A 806 -32.40 14.21 -4.66
C GLN A 806 -31.41 13.66 -3.65
N SER A 807 -30.24 13.23 -4.11
CA SER A 807 -29.13 12.81 -3.24
C SER A 807 -28.59 14.00 -2.45
N ASN A 808 -28.25 13.79 -1.18
CA ASN A 808 -27.61 14.80 -0.32
C ASN A 808 -26.09 14.57 -0.17
N GLY A 809 -25.42 14.13 -1.24
CA GLY A 809 -23.99 13.76 -1.22
C GLY A 809 -23.70 12.36 -0.70
N THR A 810 -24.73 11.51 -0.57
CA THR A 810 -24.61 10.09 -0.21
C THR A 810 -25.22 9.27 -1.35
N GLY A 811 -24.40 8.45 -1.98
CA GLY A 811 -24.79 7.57 -3.07
C GLY A 811 -25.36 6.24 -2.57
N ILE A 812 -25.76 5.40 -3.53
CA ILE A 812 -26.32 4.07 -3.25
C ILE A 812 -25.57 3.04 -4.07
N VAL A 813 -25.11 1.99 -3.39
CA VAL A 813 -24.60 0.77 -4.04
C VAL A 813 -25.71 -0.27 -4.04
N MET A 814 -26.03 -0.78 -5.22
CA MET A 814 -27.01 -1.85 -5.41
C MET A 814 -26.30 -3.10 -5.89
N ARG A 815 -26.60 -4.23 -5.26
CA ARG A 815 -26.00 -5.52 -5.56
C ARG A 815 -27.05 -6.55 -5.93
N LEU A 816 -26.84 -7.23 -7.05
CA LEU A 816 -27.61 -8.38 -7.49
C LEU A 816 -26.69 -9.59 -7.63
N GLN A 817 -26.85 -10.55 -6.74
CA GLN A 817 -26.16 -11.84 -6.80
C GLN A 817 -27.12 -12.90 -7.36
N PHE A 818 -26.65 -13.74 -8.28
CA PHE A 818 -27.45 -14.80 -8.87
C PHE A 818 -26.62 -16.02 -9.22
N ASP A 819 -27.24 -17.19 -9.13
CA ASP A 819 -26.65 -18.48 -9.37
C ASP A 819 -27.35 -19.12 -10.59
N LEU A 820 -26.58 -19.36 -11.66
CA LEU A 820 -27.08 -19.98 -12.88
C LEU A 820 -27.28 -21.49 -12.74
N ASP A 821 -26.65 -22.14 -11.75
CA ASP A 821 -26.72 -23.58 -11.52
C ASP A 821 -27.99 -23.98 -10.79
N ASP A 822 -28.39 -23.22 -9.76
CA ASP A 822 -29.59 -23.51 -8.96
C ASP A 822 -30.77 -22.55 -9.21
N GLY A 823 -30.55 -21.48 -9.98
CA GLY A 823 -31.58 -20.49 -10.32
C GLY A 823 -31.95 -19.57 -9.15
N SER A 824 -31.09 -19.47 -8.12
CA SER A 824 -31.27 -18.58 -6.99
C SER A 824 -30.75 -17.18 -7.26
N TYR A 825 -31.29 -16.22 -6.52
CA TYR A 825 -30.82 -14.84 -6.55
C TYR A 825 -31.07 -14.11 -5.24
N ARG A 826 -30.29 -13.06 -5.01
CA ARG A 826 -30.40 -12.13 -3.89
C ARG A 826 -30.15 -10.71 -4.37
N ALA A 827 -31.06 -9.80 -4.04
CA ALA A 827 -30.89 -8.38 -4.29
C ALA A 827 -30.76 -7.63 -2.97
N SER A 828 -29.79 -6.72 -2.92
CA SER A 828 -29.46 -5.95 -1.74
C SER A 828 -29.00 -4.55 -2.14
N TRP A 829 -29.07 -3.62 -1.20
CA TRP A 829 -28.56 -2.26 -1.40
C TRP A 829 -27.98 -1.72 -0.10
N LYS A 830 -27.16 -0.69 -0.21
CA LYS A 830 -26.66 0.08 0.92
C LYS A 830 -26.47 1.53 0.54
N TRP A 831 -26.48 2.43 1.51
CA TRP A 831 -25.83 3.72 1.31
C TRP A 831 -24.32 3.47 1.12
N ASP A 832 -23.65 4.27 0.30
CA ASP A 832 -22.20 4.13 0.12
C ASP A 832 -21.41 4.26 1.43
N THR A 833 -21.95 5.05 2.37
CA THR A 833 -21.48 5.22 3.76
C THR A 833 -21.81 4.06 4.72
N ASP A 834 -22.67 3.10 4.33
CA ASP A 834 -23.00 1.98 5.19
C ASP A 834 -21.95 0.85 5.07
N ALA A 835 -21.63 0.23 6.20
CA ALA A 835 -20.70 -0.90 6.26
C ALA A 835 -21.29 -2.22 5.73
N SER A 836 -22.62 -2.32 5.57
CA SER A 836 -23.27 -3.60 5.24
C SER A 836 -24.46 -3.43 4.32
N PHE A 837 -24.66 -4.41 3.43
CA PHE A 837 -25.81 -4.48 2.54
C PHE A 837 -27.09 -4.87 3.28
N THR A 838 -28.16 -4.15 2.99
CA THR A 838 -29.53 -4.52 3.37
C THR A 838 -30.15 -5.33 2.25
N GLN A 839 -30.40 -6.62 2.50
CA GLN A 839 -31.13 -7.48 1.58
C GLN A 839 -32.62 -7.09 1.57
N TYR A 840 -33.20 -6.98 0.37
CA TYR A 840 -34.62 -6.65 0.20
C TYR A 840 -35.39 -7.68 -0.62
N ASP A 841 -34.70 -8.50 -1.41
CA ASP A 841 -35.32 -9.52 -2.25
C ASP A 841 -34.41 -10.76 -2.36
N SER A 842 -35.03 -11.92 -2.51
CA SER A 842 -34.36 -13.18 -2.80
C SER A 842 -35.36 -14.23 -3.28
N GLY A 843 -34.91 -15.12 -4.16
CA GLY A 843 -35.74 -16.22 -4.67
C GLY A 843 -34.91 -17.36 -5.26
N ALA A 844 -35.58 -18.43 -5.67
CA ALA A 844 -35.00 -19.65 -6.26
C ALA A 844 -35.76 -20.11 -7.52
N SER A 845 -36.37 -19.17 -8.24
CA SER A 845 -37.25 -19.45 -9.40
C SER A 845 -36.84 -18.62 -10.62
N MET A 846 -35.54 -18.42 -10.85
CA MET A 846 -35.03 -17.78 -12.06
C MET A 846 -35.06 -18.76 -13.24
N ASN A 847 -35.44 -18.27 -14.43
CA ASN A 847 -35.37 -19.05 -15.68
C ASN A 847 -34.17 -18.69 -16.56
N LEU A 848 -33.35 -17.71 -16.19
CA LEU A 848 -32.14 -17.36 -16.93
C LEU A 848 -31.11 -18.49 -16.80
N VAL A 849 -30.89 -19.24 -17.88
CA VAL A 849 -29.95 -20.38 -17.93
C VAL A 849 -28.55 -19.96 -18.39
N ASN A 850 -28.45 -18.87 -19.15
CA ASN A 850 -27.19 -18.30 -19.61
C ASN A 850 -27.34 -16.81 -19.88
N TYR A 851 -26.22 -16.11 -20.02
CA TYR A 851 -26.20 -14.74 -20.55
C TYR A 851 -24.97 -14.49 -21.42
N ASN A 852 -25.10 -13.56 -22.35
CA ASN A 852 -24.01 -13.08 -23.22
C ASN A 852 -24.14 -11.59 -23.56
N GLN A 853 -24.98 -10.88 -22.79
CA GLN A 853 -25.23 -9.46 -22.95
C GLN A 853 -25.24 -8.80 -21.59
N PHE A 854 -24.51 -7.69 -21.47
CA PHE A 854 -24.61 -6.75 -20.36
C PHE A 854 -25.25 -5.46 -20.85
N LYS A 855 -26.28 -4.97 -20.17
CA LYS A 855 -27.08 -3.83 -20.67
C LYS A 855 -27.30 -2.81 -19.58
N LEU A 856 -27.25 -1.54 -19.98
CA LEU A 856 -27.75 -0.44 -19.17
C LEU A 856 -29.14 -0.06 -19.71
N ASN A 857 -30.17 -0.13 -18.88
CA ASN A 857 -31.54 0.22 -19.23
C ASN A 857 -31.87 1.57 -18.61
N ILE A 858 -32.12 2.55 -19.46
CA ILE A 858 -32.49 3.91 -19.09
C ILE A 858 -33.96 4.07 -19.50
N ASN A 859 -34.89 3.93 -18.57
CA ASN A 859 -36.30 4.08 -18.87
C ASN A 859 -36.80 5.43 -18.40
N THR A 860 -37.75 5.98 -19.17
CA THR A 860 -38.35 7.29 -18.89
C THR A 860 -39.81 7.32 -19.36
N ALA A 861 -40.68 7.98 -18.60
CA ALA A 861 -42.06 8.25 -18.99
C ALA A 861 -42.21 9.58 -19.76
N GLY A 862 -41.10 10.16 -20.24
CA GLY A 862 -41.05 11.43 -20.98
C GLY A 862 -39.61 11.81 -21.34
N SER A 863 -39.33 13.11 -21.49
CA SER A 863 -37.96 13.60 -21.49
C SER A 863 -37.56 14.02 -20.08
N TRP A 864 -36.36 13.67 -19.62
CA TRP A 864 -35.79 14.27 -18.41
C TRP A 864 -35.56 15.76 -18.70
N PRO A 865 -36.18 16.69 -17.94
CA PRO A 865 -35.89 18.10 -18.07
C PRO A 865 -34.44 18.40 -17.64
N ALA A 866 -33.92 19.58 -17.99
CA ALA A 866 -32.51 19.93 -17.83
C ALA A 866 -32.00 19.91 -16.36
N ASP A 867 -32.91 19.89 -15.38
CA ASP A 867 -32.62 19.81 -13.94
C ASP A 867 -32.63 18.39 -13.39
N GLN A 868 -33.03 17.38 -14.18
CA GLN A 868 -32.97 15.97 -13.77
C GLN A 868 -31.65 15.33 -14.18
N SER A 869 -31.04 14.59 -13.25
CA SER A 869 -29.78 13.87 -13.52
C SER A 869 -29.62 12.63 -12.65
N MET A 870 -28.76 11.71 -13.09
CA MET A 870 -28.22 10.60 -12.31
C MET A 870 -26.76 10.37 -12.70
N SER A 871 -25.90 10.11 -11.73
CA SER A 871 -24.47 9.86 -11.91
C SER A 871 -24.15 8.41 -11.53
N ILE A 872 -23.51 7.68 -12.42
CA ILE A 872 -23.01 6.33 -12.15
C ILE A 872 -21.54 6.44 -11.79
N GLY A 873 -21.14 5.98 -10.60
CA GLY A 873 -19.73 5.96 -10.19
C GLY A 873 -19.01 4.71 -10.68
N TYR A 874 -19.60 3.53 -10.54
CA TYR A 874 -19.06 2.31 -11.16
C TYR A 874 -20.14 1.29 -11.52
N MET A 875 -19.78 0.37 -12.42
CA MET A 875 -20.56 -0.81 -12.77
C MET A 875 -19.65 -2.02 -12.89
N THR A 876 -19.98 -3.10 -12.19
CA THR A 876 -19.22 -4.34 -12.27
C THR A 876 -20.11 -5.55 -12.52
N LEU A 877 -19.54 -6.55 -13.18
CA LEU A 877 -20.05 -7.91 -13.29
C LEU A 877 -18.87 -8.84 -13.03
N ASN A 878 -18.94 -9.66 -11.99
CA ASN A 878 -17.95 -10.70 -11.70
C ASN A 878 -18.61 -12.06 -11.58
N GLN A 879 -17.83 -13.09 -11.88
CA GLN A 879 -18.12 -14.44 -11.42
C GLN A 879 -17.51 -14.58 -10.03
N GLU A 880 -18.29 -15.01 -9.04
CA GLU A 880 -17.77 -15.32 -7.72
C GLU A 880 -16.84 -16.55 -7.84
N PRO A 881 -15.65 -16.53 -7.21
CA PRO A 881 -14.74 -17.67 -7.23
C PRO A 881 -15.47 -18.92 -6.75
N GLN A 882 -15.65 -19.87 -7.66
CA GLN A 882 -16.19 -21.17 -7.27
C GLN A 882 -15.09 -21.93 -6.56
N ILE A 883 -15.26 -22.15 -5.25
CA ILE A 883 -14.45 -23.15 -4.55
C ILE A 883 -14.80 -24.47 -5.23
N THR A 884 -13.88 -25.10 -5.93
CA THR A 884 -14.11 -26.45 -6.45
C THR A 884 -13.59 -27.46 -5.44
N VAL A 885 -14.05 -28.72 -5.55
CA VAL A 885 -13.48 -29.82 -4.78
C VAL A 885 -11.96 -29.90 -4.97
N GLU A 886 -11.45 -29.57 -6.16
CA GLU A 886 -10.02 -29.64 -6.49
C GLU A 886 -9.18 -28.46 -5.95
N SER A 887 -9.76 -27.28 -5.71
CA SER A 887 -9.01 -26.08 -5.27
C SER A 887 -9.18 -25.73 -3.79
N GLY A 888 -10.25 -26.19 -3.14
CA GLY A 888 -10.63 -25.71 -1.81
C GLY A 888 -9.63 -26.02 -0.68
N TYR A 889 -9.01 -27.19 -0.69
CA TYR A 889 -8.00 -27.56 0.32
C TYR A 889 -6.67 -26.85 0.08
N SER A 890 -6.24 -26.70 -1.17
CA SER A 890 -5.01 -25.97 -1.53
C SER A 890 -5.10 -24.49 -1.13
N LEU A 891 -6.23 -23.83 -1.42
CA LEU A 891 -6.48 -22.45 -0.99
C LEU A 891 -6.51 -22.29 0.53
N TRP A 892 -6.96 -23.33 1.25
CA TRP A 892 -6.91 -23.31 2.71
C TRP A 892 -5.46 -23.41 3.22
N LEU A 893 -4.63 -24.27 2.63
CA LEU A 893 -3.21 -24.41 2.98
C LEU A 893 -2.40 -23.12 2.79
N ASP A 894 -2.75 -22.29 1.80
CA ASP A 894 -2.05 -21.02 1.53
C ASP A 894 -2.14 -20.04 2.72
N ASN A 895 -3.14 -20.18 3.59
CA ASN A 895 -3.26 -19.38 4.82
C ASN A 895 -2.29 -19.83 5.91
N TYR A 896 -1.61 -20.97 5.74
CA TYR A 896 -0.73 -21.58 6.74
C TYR A 896 0.66 -21.90 6.16
N PRO A 897 1.43 -20.89 5.72
CA PRO A 897 2.77 -21.10 5.15
C PRO A 897 3.76 -21.76 6.13
N GLY A 898 3.45 -21.74 7.44
CA GLY A 898 4.22 -22.39 8.50
C GLY A 898 4.16 -23.93 8.51
N LEU A 899 3.26 -24.57 7.76
CA LEU A 899 3.11 -26.03 7.71
C LEU A 899 4.33 -26.75 7.08
N GLY A 900 5.10 -26.06 6.26
CA GLY A 900 6.25 -26.64 5.57
C GLY A 900 5.85 -27.86 4.72
N ALA A 901 6.36 -29.04 5.07
CA ALA A 901 6.06 -30.30 4.36
C ALA A 901 4.84 -31.05 4.90
N ALA A 902 4.23 -30.60 6.01
CA ALA A 902 3.11 -31.28 6.68
C ALA A 902 1.75 -30.86 6.09
N THR A 903 1.60 -30.97 4.78
CA THR A 903 0.44 -30.48 4.02
C THR A 903 -0.54 -31.58 3.61
N ASN A 904 -0.27 -32.86 3.90
CA ASN A 904 -1.19 -33.94 3.55
C ASN A 904 -2.45 -33.90 4.41
N LEU A 905 -3.57 -34.39 3.89
CA LEU A 905 -4.86 -34.43 4.60
C LEU A 905 -4.81 -35.12 5.97
N THR A 906 -3.91 -36.10 6.13
CA THR A 906 -3.74 -36.89 7.36
C THR A 906 -2.64 -36.37 8.27
N ASP A 907 -1.95 -35.31 7.89
CA ASP A 907 -0.91 -34.71 8.73
C ASP A 907 -1.57 -33.97 9.89
N ASN A 908 -0.89 -33.96 11.03
CA ASN A 908 -1.27 -33.27 12.25
C ASN A 908 -0.02 -32.53 12.71
N ALA A 909 0.13 -31.29 12.24
CA ALA A 909 1.38 -30.56 12.33
C ALA A 909 1.61 -29.95 13.73
N ASP A 910 0.53 -29.57 14.42
CA ASP A 910 0.58 -28.96 15.76
C ASP A 910 0.44 -29.97 16.92
N GLY A 911 -0.02 -31.19 16.64
CA GLY A 911 -0.07 -32.30 17.59
C GLY A 911 -1.33 -32.35 18.45
N ASP A 912 -2.41 -31.66 18.09
CA ASP A 912 -3.64 -31.55 18.89
C ASP A 912 -4.59 -32.77 18.79
N ALA A 913 -4.26 -33.70 17.88
CA ALA A 913 -4.95 -34.94 17.54
C ALA A 913 -6.01 -34.85 16.43
N LEU A 914 -6.18 -33.68 15.83
CA LEU A 914 -6.89 -33.46 14.58
C LEU A 914 -5.90 -33.50 13.42
N ASP A 915 -6.36 -34.02 12.28
CA ASP A 915 -5.60 -33.99 11.03
C ASP A 915 -6.04 -32.79 10.20
N ASN A 916 -5.23 -32.38 9.22
CA ASN A 916 -5.51 -31.23 8.37
C ASN A 916 -6.90 -31.31 7.70
N LEU A 917 -7.41 -32.52 7.40
CA LEU A 917 -8.77 -32.70 6.88
C LEU A 917 -9.84 -32.35 7.93
N ALA A 918 -9.66 -32.75 9.19
CA ALA A 918 -10.53 -32.36 10.28
C ALA A 918 -10.44 -30.85 10.56
N GLU A 919 -9.24 -30.27 10.56
CA GLU A 919 -9.01 -28.83 10.71
C GLU A 919 -9.73 -28.02 9.61
N TYR A 920 -9.53 -28.42 8.36
CA TYR A 920 -10.20 -27.82 7.21
C TYR A 920 -11.74 -27.89 7.32
N ALA A 921 -12.25 -29.03 7.76
CA ALA A 921 -13.68 -29.28 7.85
C ALA A 921 -14.34 -28.61 9.06
N LEU A 922 -13.63 -28.46 10.18
CA LEU A 922 -14.15 -27.87 11.43
C LEU A 922 -13.76 -26.41 11.60
N GLY A 923 -12.88 -25.90 10.73
CA GLY A 923 -12.44 -24.51 10.71
C GLY A 923 -11.41 -24.17 11.79
N GLY A 924 -10.53 -25.11 12.14
CA GLY A 924 -9.42 -24.86 13.05
C GLY A 924 -8.11 -24.51 12.34
N ASN A 925 -7.04 -24.37 13.12
CA ASN A 925 -5.74 -23.89 12.67
C ASN A 925 -4.66 -24.97 12.83
N PRO A 926 -4.14 -25.54 11.73
CA PRO A 926 -3.24 -26.69 11.77
C PRO A 926 -1.82 -26.38 12.27
N VAL A 927 -1.51 -25.11 12.59
CA VAL A 927 -0.24 -24.70 13.21
C VAL A 927 -0.41 -24.20 14.65
N ASP A 928 -1.64 -24.22 15.19
CA ASP A 928 -1.94 -23.79 16.57
C ASP A 928 -2.84 -24.82 17.27
N ALA A 929 -2.23 -25.65 18.10
CA ALA A 929 -2.90 -26.71 18.85
C ALA A 929 -3.99 -26.22 19.84
N ALA A 930 -4.11 -24.90 20.07
CA ALA A 930 -5.20 -24.33 20.86
C ALA A 930 -6.49 -24.13 20.06
N ASP A 931 -6.42 -24.04 18.73
CA ASP A 931 -7.54 -23.74 17.84
C ASP A 931 -7.96 -24.98 17.02
N VAL A 932 -8.68 -25.86 17.70
CA VAL A 932 -9.27 -27.10 17.14
C VAL A 932 -10.53 -26.86 16.29
N GLY A 933 -10.84 -25.61 15.97
CA GLY A 933 -12.06 -25.20 15.28
C GLY A 933 -13.35 -25.40 16.09
N VAL A 934 -14.46 -25.61 15.38
CA VAL A 934 -15.79 -25.70 16.02
C VAL A 934 -16.00 -27.07 16.67
N ALA A 935 -16.08 -27.08 18.00
CA ALA A 935 -16.27 -28.30 18.77
C ALA A 935 -17.71 -28.85 18.69
N SER A 936 -17.84 -30.18 18.67
CA SER A 936 -19.13 -30.87 18.82
C SER A 936 -19.65 -30.80 20.26
N VAL A 937 -20.96 -30.81 20.43
CA VAL A 937 -21.63 -30.77 21.75
C VAL A 937 -22.46 -32.04 21.94
N SER A 938 -22.47 -32.58 23.15
CA SER A 938 -23.29 -33.76 23.47
C SER A 938 -24.09 -33.59 24.76
N ALA A 939 -25.31 -34.13 24.78
CA ALA A 939 -26.19 -34.15 25.94
C ALA A 939 -26.89 -35.50 26.09
N ILE A 940 -27.24 -35.88 27.33
CA ILE A 940 -28.08 -37.04 27.60
C ILE A 940 -29.52 -36.57 27.77
N MET A 941 -30.46 -37.30 27.15
CA MET A 941 -31.87 -37.03 27.27
C MET A 941 -32.70 -38.31 27.43
N GLU A 942 -33.92 -38.16 27.95
CA GLU A 942 -34.90 -39.23 28.04
C GLU A 942 -36.15 -38.86 27.23
N GLU A 943 -36.57 -39.75 26.33
CA GLU A 943 -37.85 -39.62 25.63
C GLU A 943 -38.51 -40.99 25.49
N GLY A 944 -39.78 -41.09 25.89
CA GLY A 944 -40.53 -42.34 25.78
C GLY A 944 -39.97 -43.50 26.61
N GLY A 945 -39.18 -43.23 27.65
CA GLY A 945 -38.55 -44.24 28.51
C GLY A 945 -37.28 -44.89 27.95
N VAL A 946 -36.71 -44.31 26.88
CA VAL A 946 -35.39 -44.67 26.34
C VAL A 946 -34.43 -43.50 26.59
N ASN A 947 -33.22 -43.81 27.06
CA ASN A 947 -32.16 -42.81 27.17
C ASN A 947 -31.39 -42.71 25.84
N TYR A 948 -31.15 -41.48 25.42
CA TYR A 948 -30.38 -41.17 24.24
C TYR A 948 -29.21 -40.23 24.56
N LEU A 949 -28.13 -40.40 23.82
CA LEU A 949 -27.13 -39.37 23.63
C LEU A 949 -27.52 -38.56 22.39
N GLU A 950 -27.77 -37.27 22.58
CA GLU A 950 -27.81 -36.31 21.48
C GLU A 950 -26.40 -35.80 21.23
N TYR A 951 -25.92 -35.97 20.00
CA TYR A 951 -24.60 -35.54 19.54
C TYR A 951 -24.78 -34.55 18.40
N VAL A 952 -24.47 -33.28 18.68
CA VAL A 952 -24.61 -32.15 17.76
C VAL A 952 -23.22 -31.83 17.22
N HIS A 953 -22.99 -32.04 15.93
CA HIS A 953 -21.71 -31.69 15.29
C HIS A 953 -21.89 -30.62 14.22
N PRO A 954 -20.86 -29.79 14.00
CA PRO A 954 -20.87 -28.82 12.92
C PRO A 954 -20.66 -29.52 11.58
N VAL A 955 -21.22 -28.91 10.54
CA VAL A 955 -21.02 -29.24 9.13
C VAL A 955 -20.93 -27.92 8.39
N ARG A 956 -19.89 -27.74 7.57
CA ARG A 956 -19.79 -26.55 6.71
C ARG A 956 -21.00 -26.44 5.78
N TYR A 957 -21.51 -25.21 5.58
CA TYR A 957 -22.65 -25.00 4.66
C TYR A 957 -22.31 -25.37 3.21
N ASP A 958 -21.05 -25.25 2.84
CA ASP A 958 -20.47 -25.54 1.53
C ASP A 958 -19.77 -26.91 1.49
N ALA A 959 -20.10 -27.83 2.41
CA ALA A 959 -19.45 -29.13 2.53
C ALA A 959 -19.42 -29.92 1.20
N ASP A 960 -20.53 -29.98 0.47
CA ASP A 960 -20.61 -30.70 -0.80
C ASP A 960 -19.67 -30.11 -1.87
N ILE A 961 -19.55 -28.78 -1.89
CA ILE A 961 -18.69 -28.03 -2.81
C ILE A 961 -17.20 -28.22 -2.47
N ARG A 962 -16.89 -28.40 -1.18
CA ARG A 962 -15.55 -28.74 -0.69
C ARG A 962 -15.22 -30.23 -0.75
N GLY A 963 -16.14 -31.08 -1.21
CA GLY A 963 -15.97 -32.54 -1.21
C GLY A 963 -15.94 -33.17 0.19
N LEU A 964 -16.52 -32.51 1.19
CA LEU A 964 -16.52 -32.96 2.58
C LEU A 964 -17.76 -33.79 2.91
N THR A 965 -17.56 -34.89 3.61
CA THR A 965 -18.63 -35.73 4.17
C THR A 965 -18.41 -35.93 5.66
N TYR A 966 -19.50 -36.07 6.43
CA TYR A 966 -19.45 -36.21 7.87
C TYR A 966 -20.23 -37.45 8.29
N TYR A 967 -19.65 -38.28 9.15
CA TYR A 967 -20.32 -39.48 9.68
C TYR A 967 -19.80 -39.85 11.08
N LEU A 968 -20.61 -40.59 11.84
CA LEU A 968 -20.25 -41.04 13.18
C LEU A 968 -19.81 -42.51 13.21
N GLU A 969 -18.76 -42.76 13.97
CA GLU A 969 -18.28 -44.11 14.29
C GLU A 969 -18.36 -44.38 15.80
N SER A 970 -18.44 -45.67 16.16
CA SER A 970 -18.38 -46.09 17.56
C SER A 970 -17.49 -47.30 17.78
N ASP A 971 -17.08 -47.44 19.04
CA ASP A 971 -16.38 -48.58 19.58
C ASP A 971 -16.92 -48.92 20.98
N GLU A 972 -16.69 -50.14 21.46
CA GLU A 972 -16.98 -50.59 22.83
C GLU A 972 -15.71 -50.72 23.68
N ASP A 973 -14.51 -50.65 23.08
CA ASP A 973 -13.21 -50.77 23.76
C ASP A 973 -12.16 -49.79 23.21
N LEU A 974 -11.73 -48.83 24.02
CA LEU A 974 -10.62 -47.91 23.69
C LEU A 974 -9.23 -48.45 24.10
N VAL A 975 -9.17 -49.58 24.81
CA VAL A 975 -7.95 -50.10 25.44
C VAL A 975 -7.33 -51.22 24.61
N ASN A 976 -8.11 -52.14 24.06
CA ASN A 976 -7.61 -53.26 23.26
C ASN A 976 -7.96 -53.12 21.78
N ALA A 977 -7.05 -52.55 20.98
CA ALA A 977 -7.11 -52.46 19.52
C ALA A 977 -8.50 -52.06 18.96
N PRO A 978 -8.80 -50.75 18.91
CA PRO A 978 -10.14 -50.27 18.57
C PRO A 978 -10.58 -50.72 17.17
N GLY A 979 -11.78 -51.28 17.10
CA GLY A 979 -12.49 -51.72 15.89
C GLY A 979 -13.66 -50.79 15.58
N TRP A 980 -13.37 -49.49 15.39
CA TRP A 980 -14.36 -48.47 15.04
C TRP A 980 -15.25 -48.92 13.87
N VAL A 981 -16.56 -48.84 14.05
CA VAL A 981 -17.57 -49.14 13.02
C VAL A 981 -18.61 -48.03 12.94
N GLY A 982 -19.23 -47.87 11.77
CA GLY A 982 -20.32 -46.91 11.58
C GLY A 982 -21.45 -47.09 12.59
N VAL A 983 -21.93 -45.99 13.15
CA VAL A 983 -23.00 -45.96 14.14
C VAL A 983 -24.36 -45.95 13.46
N VAL A 984 -25.32 -46.65 14.05
CA VAL A 984 -26.74 -46.42 13.73
C VAL A 984 -27.24 -45.29 14.63
N TYR A 985 -27.56 -44.16 14.00
CA TYR A 985 -28.11 -42.97 14.67
C TYR A 985 -29.33 -42.46 13.91
N GLU A 986 -30.18 -41.73 14.62
CA GLU A 986 -31.29 -40.98 14.03
C GLU A 986 -30.87 -39.51 13.87
N VAL A 987 -31.01 -38.93 12.68
CA VAL A 987 -30.82 -37.48 12.48
C VAL A 987 -32.13 -36.78 12.78
N ILE A 988 -32.17 -35.98 13.84
CA ILE A 988 -33.39 -35.33 14.34
C ILE A 988 -33.43 -33.82 14.07
N GLY A 989 -32.34 -33.24 13.57
CA GLY A 989 -32.26 -31.84 13.16
C GLY A 989 -31.07 -31.55 12.25
N THR A 990 -31.31 -30.79 11.18
CA THR A 990 -30.28 -30.32 10.23
C THR A 990 -30.56 -28.86 9.85
N ASN A 991 -29.57 -28.17 9.26
CA ASN A 991 -29.72 -26.83 8.67
C ASN A 991 -30.11 -25.71 9.64
N PHE A 992 -29.76 -25.85 10.93
CA PHE A 992 -29.80 -24.75 11.89
C PHE A 992 -28.40 -24.19 12.07
N ASN A 993 -28.27 -22.86 12.19
CA ASN A 993 -26.99 -22.20 12.47
C ASN A 993 -26.36 -22.80 13.75
N PHE A 994 -25.10 -23.25 13.66
CA PHE A 994 -24.37 -23.84 14.79
C PHE A 994 -23.96 -22.81 15.86
N GLY A 995 -24.20 -21.52 15.62
CA GLY A 995 -23.67 -20.41 16.44
C GLY A 995 -22.26 -19.98 16.04
N ALA A 996 -21.73 -20.56 14.95
CA ALA A 996 -20.46 -20.20 14.33
C ALA A 996 -20.70 -19.90 12.84
N ALA A 997 -20.13 -18.79 12.34
CA ALA A 997 -20.30 -18.39 10.95
C ALA A 997 -19.78 -19.48 10.00
N GLY A 998 -20.55 -19.81 8.97
CA GLY A 998 -20.18 -20.84 7.99
C GLY A 998 -20.52 -22.29 8.38
N PHE A 999 -21.20 -22.52 9.52
CA PHE A 999 -21.53 -23.87 9.99
C PHE A 999 -23.03 -24.08 10.24
N ASN A 1000 -23.53 -25.19 9.72
CA ASN A 1000 -24.82 -25.77 10.07
C ASN A 1000 -24.62 -26.85 11.14
N SER A 1001 -25.66 -27.07 11.96
CA SER A 1001 -25.73 -28.18 12.91
C SER A 1001 -26.40 -29.40 12.32
N VAL A 1002 -25.85 -30.56 12.66
CA VAL A 1002 -26.49 -31.87 12.49
C VAL A 1002 -26.61 -32.50 13.88
N THR A 1003 -27.86 -32.70 14.31
CA THR A 1003 -28.18 -33.33 15.59
C THR A 1003 -28.48 -34.81 15.36
N ASN A 1004 -27.61 -35.66 15.91
CA ASN A 1004 -27.75 -37.10 15.87
C ASN A 1004 -28.21 -37.62 17.22
N ARG A 1005 -29.06 -38.63 17.22
CA ARG A 1005 -29.56 -39.29 18.42
C ARG A 1005 -29.16 -40.76 18.41
N ILE A 1006 -28.51 -41.20 19.48
CA ILE A 1006 -27.98 -42.56 19.65
C ILE A 1006 -28.54 -43.15 20.94
N SER A 1007 -29.18 -44.32 20.88
CA SER A 1007 -29.70 -44.99 22.08
C SER A 1007 -28.55 -45.53 22.94
N ILE A 1008 -28.55 -45.19 24.23
CA ILE A 1008 -27.53 -45.66 25.18
C ILE A 1008 -28.01 -46.86 26.02
N ASP A 1009 -29.25 -47.30 25.86
CA ASP A 1009 -29.79 -48.45 26.60
C ASP A 1009 -29.38 -49.80 25.97
N ALA A 1010 -28.88 -49.79 24.73
CA ALA A 1010 -28.57 -51.00 23.97
C ALA A 1010 -27.23 -51.65 24.34
N LYS A 1011 -26.28 -50.89 24.89
CA LYS A 1011 -24.90 -51.32 25.14
C LYS A 1011 -24.46 -50.93 26.54
N VAL A 1012 -23.58 -51.75 27.14
CA VAL A 1012 -23.06 -51.51 28.51
C VAL A 1012 -22.08 -50.34 28.53
N GLN A 1013 -21.36 -50.12 27.44
CA GLN A 1013 -20.46 -48.99 27.22
C GLN A 1013 -20.30 -48.77 25.71
N GLN A 1014 -20.13 -47.52 25.28
CA GLN A 1014 -19.91 -47.15 23.88
C GLN A 1014 -19.17 -45.81 23.82
N PHE A 1015 -18.24 -45.70 22.89
CA PHE A 1015 -17.48 -44.50 22.57
C PHE A 1015 -17.88 -44.02 21.18
N LEU A 1016 -17.81 -42.71 20.96
CA LEU A 1016 -18.21 -42.08 19.70
C LEU A 1016 -17.13 -41.13 19.21
N ARG A 1017 -16.99 -41.05 17.89
CA ARG A 1017 -16.18 -40.02 17.24
C ARG A 1017 -16.85 -39.53 15.96
N LEU A 1018 -16.64 -38.26 15.66
CA LEU A 1018 -16.92 -37.69 14.35
C LEU A 1018 -15.81 -38.07 13.38
N ARG A 1019 -16.16 -38.45 12.16
CA ARG A 1019 -15.25 -38.61 11.05
C ARG A 1019 -15.62 -37.69 9.92
N VAL A 1020 -14.60 -37.06 9.37
CA VAL A 1020 -14.65 -36.31 8.12
C VAL A 1020 -14.10 -37.19 7.01
N GLY A 1021 -14.80 -37.26 5.90
CA GLY A 1021 -14.34 -37.88 4.66
C GLY A 1021 -14.15 -36.84 3.58
N ALA A 1022 -13.17 -37.06 2.71
CA ALA A 1022 -12.85 -36.22 1.57
C ALA A 1022 -13.19 -37.00 0.29
N ALA A 1023 -14.33 -36.71 -0.32
CA ALA A 1023 -14.76 -37.30 -1.58
C ALA A 1023 -14.34 -36.38 -2.74
N GLY A 1024 -13.24 -36.72 -3.41
CA GLY A 1024 -12.69 -35.96 -4.54
C GLY A 1024 -11.52 -35.03 -4.20
N LEU A 1025 -11.08 -35.01 -2.94
CA LEU A 1025 -9.86 -34.35 -2.45
C LEU A 1025 -8.65 -35.31 -2.39
#